data_AF-A0A847Q3Y8-F1
#
_entry.id   AF-A0A847Q3Y8-F1
#
_cell.length_a   1.000
_cell.length_b   1.000
_cell.length_c   1.000
_cell.angle_alpha   90.00
_cell.angle_beta   90.00
_cell.angle_gamma   90.00
#
_symmetry.space_group_name_H-M   'P 1'
#
loop_
_entity.id
_entity.type
_entity.pdbx_description
1 polymer ?
#
loop_
_entity_poly.entity_id
_entity_poly.type
_entity_poly.pdbx_seq_one_letter_code
_entity_poly.pdbx_strand_id
1 'polypeptide(L)'
;MDRLRLHFAVESRAFPSGLDDILRSDLERLSPPSWAAGIRLVGPEEQPDAVVMLFNLEPSDRMRRVFFTSFRRAVPIAGLCLGEPGAADSIYSRLRAWDSWWVFSTAQDARAIVSGPVQRWLRQVERDSSPFPSGDDLLASYGPVDEDKIDSRSLELAEDVLMRRGFVCLSGPLGSGKTTLARHLLSRASDEGLNPVEMISADLDSTAVETLLTGPGDCAVFFDLDTLRRFTDLWSSYVWTVALSLMIRATESRRRLILASSSPRIEAIFETYGDAHVTLPGPSERRGWRLEQGRSARRRLLKLDPLDLAEHVLLAAFDPVIPESMFKASLYSLWERLSILEKRRFPSAGDLEEMYGGSCASRGEAPFRRVRIAGEMNIAAGDALLMAAIDEVFDELVRKRSRVIHALGDVLLNSPEPRVRKAGIVLAHFYRSLSDEDRATLLHSTAREQDHGILLDTLTVLLRSPKQADDSLLSLAESISTDPSPDRRRALAEVCASLWARSDVRMASILGALSTDPVPDVRASLMRGIAMWGGSDDPGGYCARLIHDSSIRVRTQAMVYLGGRFPRLNRDEMAVVDEALSEGDGRILRSLAWGLLTRETEEFSTEFTDLLWVILERMPPGGRGLVARQVGGRLRYFDMDVRRALVSNLEEEDRTAVVLCLLMNYSWLTDEEAHKLWSLVADRIAGDMNFASLVLRYFSSFEPARRSSLVRTVLTAEAYNGREALSQLIGRARWDLAETALEVSRAITGTGTPEERARLAWFVLWNLDSFGGEGMELVGRMLEDESPLVRSSLARAMLKQGVVDGGLEWVLPVLAADSERSVRAVAGEAIGKLAPDLSPQSSEALERLLSDPESSVRARTLWGVVESVTLSAPEKLQRLSRVVSDPSPGVHREVAAMLKEYSELLSDPGAPELISELLSDPDEKTRIETARLVTATPGLISAEAVRKRLPDLLLDRGTSGATIVDELSTAREIQKEFLPDSPPRLESYDIEFYYSPAREIGGDYYDFFPLPEDNLGIAVGDVSGKGIPAALTMAALKGSLAARVRNIYSIAEIIRQVNESLCEAGEATSLVGLFYGVLNTRTGTLTYVNAGHNPPVLVKREGQTKLLTEGGLLLGASFDARYSPGIVRLEAADVLLLYTDGISEAKDTSDSELGLMTLVELAVSFRDLSARQMIHRMLEAVNRHSAGAPRSDDQTLVVIRRR
;
A
#
# COMPACT_ATOMS: atom_id res chain seq x y z
N MET A 1 11.00 34.92 20.84
CA MET A 1 12.22 35.48 20.21
C MET A 1 13.23 34.36 20.15
N ASP A 2 13.31 33.68 19.01
CA ASP A 2 14.29 32.62 18.83
C ASP A 2 15.68 33.23 18.66
N ARG A 3 16.60 32.73 19.47
CA ARG A 3 18.01 33.13 19.44
C ARG A 3 18.72 32.34 18.35
N LEU A 4 19.44 33.01 17.43
CA LEU A 4 20.22 32.36 16.36
C LEU A 4 21.23 31.37 16.95
N ARG A 5 21.12 30.09 16.59
CA ARG A 5 22.00 29.01 17.08
C ARG A 5 23.22 28.88 16.20
N LEU A 6 24.38 29.32 16.70
CA LEU A 6 25.62 29.36 15.93
C LEU A 6 26.57 28.27 16.41
N HIS A 7 27.09 27.45 15.48
CA HIS A 7 28.09 26.43 15.78
C HIS A 7 29.48 26.81 15.26
N PHE A 8 30.50 26.60 16.10
CA PHE A 8 31.91 26.75 15.74
C PHE A 8 32.56 25.40 15.48
N ALA A 9 32.93 25.18 14.22
CA ALA A 9 33.71 24.02 13.85
C ALA A 9 35.19 24.40 13.81
N VAL A 10 35.98 23.79 14.69
CA VAL A 10 37.40 24.15 14.86
C VAL A 10 38.28 22.95 14.56
N GLU A 11 39.29 23.18 13.74
CA GLU A 11 40.30 22.17 13.44
C GLU A 11 41.40 22.19 14.49
N SER A 12 41.35 21.28 15.45
CA SER A 12 42.29 21.26 16.56
C SER A 12 43.63 20.62 16.18
N ARG A 13 44.70 21.44 16.07
CA ARG A 13 46.06 21.21 16.63
C ARG A 13 47.09 22.32 16.35
N ALA A 14 46.76 23.34 15.55
CA ALA A 14 47.69 24.44 15.24
C ALA A 14 47.22 25.84 15.70
N PHE A 15 46.02 25.95 16.25
CA PHE A 15 45.49 27.23 16.75
C PHE A 15 45.95 27.50 18.18
N PRO A 16 46.16 28.78 18.55
CA PRO A 16 46.42 29.15 19.94
C PRO A 16 45.33 28.57 20.84
N SER A 17 45.74 27.83 21.87
CA SER A 17 44.83 27.18 22.80
C SER A 17 43.87 28.20 23.42
N GLY A 18 42.57 27.98 23.25
CA GLY A 18 41.50 28.86 23.76
C GLY A 18 41.02 29.93 22.78
N LEU A 19 41.49 29.96 21.51
CA LEU A 19 40.99 30.91 20.51
C LEU A 19 39.49 30.71 20.23
N ASP A 20 39.02 29.46 20.18
CA ASP A 20 37.62 29.10 20.02
C ASP A 20 36.76 29.54 21.21
N ASP A 21 37.25 29.35 22.44
CA ASP A 21 36.59 29.86 23.66
C ASP A 21 36.55 31.39 23.69
N ILE A 22 37.62 32.05 23.25
CA ILE A 22 37.70 33.50 23.12
C ILE A 22 36.69 34.01 22.08
N LEU A 23 36.64 33.40 20.90
CA LEU A 23 35.71 33.79 19.84
C LEU A 23 34.26 33.51 20.22
N ARG A 24 33.99 32.40 20.93
CA ARG A 24 32.69 32.14 21.56
C ARG A 24 32.29 33.28 22.50
N SER A 25 33.15 33.60 23.46
CA SER A 25 32.88 34.63 24.47
C SER A 25 32.67 36.00 23.83
N ASP A 26 33.41 36.34 22.77
CA ASP A 26 33.29 37.64 22.12
C ASP A 26 31.99 37.73 21.30
N LEU A 27 31.57 36.68 20.59
CA LEU A 27 30.31 36.66 19.84
C LEU A 27 29.06 36.74 20.70
N GLU A 28 29.07 36.15 21.89
CA GLU A 28 27.95 36.26 22.86
C GLU A 28 27.79 37.68 23.43
N ARG A 29 28.88 38.47 23.45
CA ARG A 29 28.90 39.84 23.97
C ARG A 29 28.62 40.90 22.93
N LEU A 30 28.69 40.56 21.64
CA LEU A 30 28.37 41.49 20.56
C LEU A 30 26.88 41.80 20.57
N SER A 31 26.52 43.04 20.20
CA SER A 31 25.14 43.46 19.98
C SER A 31 24.80 43.33 18.49
N PRO A 32 24.34 42.16 18.00
CA PRO A 32 23.79 42.03 16.66
C PRO A 32 22.46 42.83 16.56
N PRO A 33 21.94 43.10 15.34
CA PRO A 33 20.66 43.80 15.16
C PRO A 33 19.53 43.10 15.92
N SER A 34 18.46 43.83 16.22
CA SER A 34 17.39 43.41 17.15
C SER A 34 16.81 42.02 16.88
N TRP A 35 16.76 41.55 15.63
CA TRP A 35 16.29 40.21 15.28
C TRP A 35 17.27 39.08 15.65
N ALA A 36 18.57 39.38 15.67
CA ALA A 36 19.63 38.47 16.10
C ALA A 36 20.02 38.70 17.57
N ALA A 37 19.25 39.51 18.32
CA ALA A 37 19.53 39.84 19.71
C ALA A 37 19.60 38.58 20.58
N GLY A 38 20.82 38.19 20.92
CA GLY A 38 21.12 37.04 21.76
C GLY A 38 21.49 35.77 21.01
N ILE A 39 22.46 35.81 20.07
CA ILE A 39 23.07 34.62 19.47
C ILE A 39 23.37 33.58 20.57
N ARG A 40 22.90 32.34 20.36
CA ARG A 40 23.14 31.22 21.26
C ARG A 40 24.17 30.30 20.65
N LEU A 41 25.30 30.13 21.33
CA LEU A 41 26.33 29.21 20.83
C LEU A 41 25.96 27.78 21.21
N VAL A 42 25.91 26.94 20.18
CA VAL A 42 25.48 25.54 20.34
C VAL A 42 26.64 24.58 20.15
N GLY A 43 26.56 23.45 20.84
CA GLY A 43 27.51 22.34 20.64
C GLY A 43 27.32 21.68 19.27
N PRO A 44 28.24 20.82 18.83
CA PRO A 44 28.16 20.12 17.53
C PRO A 44 26.95 19.17 17.41
N GLU A 45 26.33 18.83 18.54
CA GLU A 45 25.20 17.89 18.60
C GLU A 45 23.84 18.57 18.42
N GLU A 46 23.75 19.89 18.60
CA GLU A 46 22.53 20.67 18.37
C GLU A 46 22.50 21.23 16.95
N GLN A 47 21.35 21.18 16.28
CA GLN A 47 21.20 21.64 14.89
C GLN A 47 21.41 23.16 14.81
N PRO A 48 22.49 23.65 14.18
CA PRO A 48 22.79 25.07 14.15
C PRO A 48 22.04 25.74 13.00
N ASP A 49 21.66 26.99 13.23
CA ASP A 49 21.08 27.87 12.22
C ASP A 49 22.19 28.49 11.33
N ALA A 50 23.45 28.49 11.77
CA ALA A 50 24.63 28.84 10.97
C ALA A 50 25.93 28.20 11.52
N VAL A 51 26.95 28.02 10.66
CA VAL A 51 28.26 27.45 11.02
C VAL A 51 29.40 28.39 10.65
N VAL A 52 30.28 28.67 11.61
CA VAL A 52 31.56 29.35 11.34
C VAL A 52 32.69 28.36 11.52
N MET A 53 33.47 28.20 10.46
CA MET A 53 34.54 27.23 10.36
C MET A 53 35.89 27.92 10.51
N LEU A 54 36.72 27.41 11.42
CA LEU A 54 38.06 27.91 11.67
C LEU A 54 39.08 27.01 10.98
N PHE A 55 39.58 27.47 9.84
CA PHE A 55 40.47 26.77 8.93
C PHE A 55 41.93 27.06 9.24
N ASN A 56 42.77 26.03 9.28
CA ASN A 56 44.21 26.23 9.14
C ASN A 56 44.55 26.40 7.63
N LEU A 57 45.84 26.48 7.26
CA LEU A 57 46.25 26.68 5.87
C LEU A 57 45.63 25.71 4.82
N GLU A 58 45.21 24.49 5.17
CA GLU A 58 44.42 23.60 4.28
C GLU A 58 43.28 22.93 5.06
N PRO A 59 42.10 22.68 4.46
CA PRO A 59 40.99 22.07 5.17
C PRO A 59 41.27 20.59 5.42
N SER A 60 41.11 20.07 6.63
CA SER A 60 41.06 18.62 6.83
C SER A 60 39.81 18.00 6.22
N ASP A 61 39.83 16.69 5.99
CA ASP A 61 38.63 15.92 5.61
C ASP A 61 37.48 16.08 6.61
N ARG A 62 37.78 16.33 7.89
CA ARG A 62 36.75 16.66 8.88
C ARG A 62 36.10 17.99 8.55
N MET A 63 36.90 19.00 8.26
CA MET A 63 36.43 20.32 7.89
C MET A 63 35.71 20.28 6.53
N ARG A 64 36.20 19.52 5.53
CA ARG A 64 35.48 19.27 4.28
C ARG A 64 34.14 18.59 4.49
N ARG A 65 34.08 17.57 5.35
CA ARG A 65 32.81 16.93 5.73
C ARG A 65 31.87 17.90 6.42
N VAL A 66 32.35 18.73 7.35
CA VAL A 66 31.50 19.75 8.01
C VAL A 66 30.99 20.76 6.99
N PHE A 67 31.84 21.22 6.07
CA PHE A 67 31.45 22.09 4.96
C PHE A 67 30.37 21.43 4.10
N PHE A 68 30.62 20.25 3.53
CA PHE A 68 29.66 19.59 2.64
C PHE A 68 28.39 19.10 3.34
N THR A 69 28.46 18.75 4.63
CA THR A 69 27.27 18.34 5.40
C THR A 69 26.41 19.55 5.74
N SER A 70 27.03 20.64 6.20
CA SER A 70 26.32 21.89 6.50
C SER A 70 25.78 22.50 5.20
N PHE A 71 26.53 22.38 4.10
CA PHE A 71 26.12 22.76 2.76
C PHE A 71 24.91 21.90 2.35
N ARG A 72 25.00 20.57 2.28
CA ARG A 72 23.85 19.70 1.93
C ARG A 72 22.59 19.95 2.77
N ARG A 73 22.73 20.43 4.00
CA ARG A 73 21.61 20.74 4.92
C ARG A 73 21.11 22.18 4.86
N ALA A 74 21.60 22.95 3.90
CA ALA A 74 21.29 24.37 3.74
C ALA A 74 21.57 25.26 4.94
N VAL A 75 22.57 24.89 5.74
CA VAL A 75 23.03 25.71 6.88
C VAL A 75 24.08 26.71 6.37
N PRO A 76 23.88 28.03 6.53
CA PRO A 76 24.83 29.06 6.14
C PRO A 76 26.23 28.83 6.74
N ILE A 77 27.27 28.98 5.90
CA ILE A 77 28.65 28.69 6.28
C ILE A 77 29.55 29.89 6.02
N ALA A 78 30.41 30.19 6.99
CA ALA A 78 31.52 31.12 6.82
C ALA A 78 32.85 30.51 7.27
N GLY A 79 33.95 31.04 6.74
CA GLY A 79 35.31 30.58 7.01
C GLY A 79 36.22 31.66 7.58
N LEU A 80 36.93 31.33 8.66
CA LEU A 80 38.02 32.12 9.23
C LEU A 80 39.31 31.31 9.15
N CYS A 81 40.29 31.77 8.37
CA CYS A 81 41.53 31.05 8.11
C CYS A 81 42.74 31.71 8.78
N LEU A 82 43.64 30.92 9.39
CA LEU A 82 44.93 31.42 9.88
C LEU A 82 45.96 31.41 8.73
N GLY A 83 46.29 32.59 8.22
CA GLY A 83 47.14 32.77 7.04
C GLY A 83 46.44 32.46 5.70
N GLU A 84 47.00 32.93 4.59
CA GLU A 84 46.42 32.69 3.26
C GLU A 84 46.72 31.27 2.75
N PRO A 85 45.70 30.49 2.40
CA PRO A 85 45.85 29.15 1.83
C PRO A 85 46.08 29.18 0.31
N GLY A 86 46.67 28.11 -0.23
CA GLY A 86 46.88 27.93 -1.67
C GLY A 86 45.56 27.77 -2.45
N ALA A 87 45.46 28.40 -3.63
CA ALA A 87 44.21 28.59 -4.39
C ALA A 87 43.57 27.32 -5.01
N ALA A 88 44.00 26.11 -4.66
CA ALA A 88 43.60 24.87 -5.34
C ALA A 88 42.38 24.16 -4.73
N ASP A 89 41.95 24.52 -3.51
CA ASP A 89 40.84 23.83 -2.85
C ASP A 89 39.48 24.46 -3.20
N SER A 90 38.57 23.62 -3.70
CA SER A 90 37.20 23.97 -4.07
C SER A 90 36.41 24.69 -2.96
N ILE A 91 36.67 24.39 -1.69
CA ILE A 91 35.99 25.00 -0.53
C ILE A 91 36.36 26.46 -0.40
N TYR A 92 37.65 26.79 -0.52
CA TYR A 92 38.11 28.18 -0.44
C TYR A 92 37.63 29.00 -1.62
N SER A 93 37.64 28.43 -2.82
CA SER A 93 37.08 29.06 -4.01
C SER A 93 35.59 29.39 -3.84
N ARG A 94 34.80 28.46 -3.26
CA ARG A 94 33.38 28.71 -3.00
C ARG A 94 33.13 29.71 -1.87
N LEU A 95 33.82 29.60 -0.73
CA LEU A 95 33.65 30.56 0.36
C LEU A 95 34.09 31.99 -0.03
N ARG A 96 35.11 32.12 -0.89
CA ARG A 96 35.48 33.42 -1.53
C ARG A 96 34.40 33.92 -2.47
N ALA A 97 33.83 33.05 -3.31
CA ALA A 97 32.74 33.42 -4.21
C ALA A 97 31.47 33.88 -3.45
N TRP A 98 31.26 33.39 -2.23
CA TRP A 98 30.16 33.79 -1.36
C TRP A 98 30.50 34.96 -0.43
N ASP A 99 31.68 35.56 -0.56
CA ASP A 99 32.17 36.66 0.28
C ASP A 99 32.10 36.37 1.80
N SER A 100 32.21 35.09 2.16
CA SER A 100 32.06 34.55 3.52
C SER A 100 33.36 33.95 4.06
N TRP A 101 34.49 34.39 3.52
CA TRP A 101 35.83 33.91 3.85
C TRP A 101 36.74 35.04 4.26
N TRP A 102 37.40 34.91 5.41
CA TRP A 102 38.36 35.90 5.91
C TRP A 102 39.61 35.25 6.50
N VAL A 103 40.73 35.95 6.39
CA VAL A 103 42.04 35.48 6.86
C VAL A 103 42.53 36.36 7.99
N PHE A 104 43.10 35.75 9.04
CA PHE A 104 43.76 36.44 10.13
C PHE A 104 45.17 35.90 10.35
N SER A 105 46.04 36.72 10.93
CA SER A 105 47.42 36.36 11.25
C SER A 105 47.67 36.26 12.75
N THR A 106 46.92 37.01 13.56
CA THR A 106 47.01 36.99 15.03
C THR A 106 45.64 36.82 15.68
N ALA A 107 45.62 36.40 16.95
CA ALA A 107 44.38 36.28 17.73
C ALA A 107 43.66 37.63 17.93
N GLN A 108 44.40 38.74 17.94
CA GLN A 108 43.82 40.08 18.03
C GLN A 108 43.16 40.49 16.70
N ASP A 109 43.73 40.09 15.56
CA ASP A 109 43.11 40.31 14.24
C ASP A 109 41.85 39.45 14.06
N ALA A 110 41.88 38.20 14.54
CA ALA A 110 40.71 37.32 14.54
C ALA A 110 39.52 37.96 15.28
N ARG A 111 39.78 38.58 16.45
CA ARG A 111 38.77 39.35 17.20
C ARG A 111 38.24 40.53 16.40
N ALA A 112 39.12 41.27 15.73
CA ALA A 112 38.70 42.41 14.90
C ALA A 112 37.80 41.95 13.73
N ILE A 113 38.13 40.84 13.07
CA ILE A 113 37.33 40.26 11.96
C ILE A 113 35.97 39.77 12.47
N VAL A 114 35.92 39.17 13.65
CA VAL A 114 34.66 38.72 14.25
C VAL A 114 33.76 39.90 14.60
N SER A 115 34.34 41.00 15.10
CA SER A 115 33.58 42.23 15.43
C SER A 115 33.10 43.05 14.22
N GLY A 116 33.58 42.77 13.00
CA GLY A 116 33.27 43.54 11.81
C GLY A 116 32.67 42.70 10.67
N PRO A 117 33.49 42.12 9.76
CA PRO A 117 33.03 41.32 8.62
C PRO A 117 32.10 40.15 8.98
N VAL A 118 32.46 39.33 9.98
CA VAL A 118 31.63 38.18 10.39
C VAL A 118 30.30 38.66 10.97
N GLN A 119 30.33 39.74 11.75
CA GLN A 119 29.10 40.33 12.26
C GLN A 119 28.21 40.79 11.10
N ARG A 120 28.76 41.41 10.05
CA ARG A 120 28.00 41.83 8.88
C ARG A 120 27.42 40.64 8.09
N TRP A 121 28.17 39.56 7.95
CA TRP A 121 27.67 38.30 7.37
C TRP A 121 26.53 37.70 8.21
N LEU A 122 26.68 37.66 9.54
CA LEU A 122 25.60 37.22 10.44
C LEU A 122 24.35 38.10 10.34
N ARG A 123 24.48 39.38 9.95
CA ARG A 123 23.34 40.27 9.68
C ARG A 123 22.62 39.98 8.35
N GLN A 124 23.22 39.19 7.46
CA GLN A 124 22.66 38.82 6.16
C GLN A 124 22.03 37.43 6.14
N VAL A 125 22.14 36.67 7.24
CA VAL A 125 21.53 35.35 7.38
C VAL A 125 20.03 35.50 7.66
N GLU A 126 19.20 35.54 6.61
CA GLU A 126 17.74 35.46 6.71
C GLU A 126 17.27 34.00 6.85
N ARG A 127 16.20 33.75 7.61
CA ARG A 127 15.68 32.39 7.90
C ARG A 127 15.08 31.68 6.68
N ASP A 128 14.78 32.40 5.60
CA ASP A 128 13.86 31.93 4.57
C ASP A 128 14.44 31.82 3.15
N SER A 129 15.76 31.95 2.97
CA SER A 129 16.39 31.83 1.64
C SER A 129 17.50 30.79 1.63
N SER A 130 17.22 29.65 1.00
CA SER A 130 18.18 28.58 0.69
C SER A 130 19.00 28.95 -0.55
N PRO A 131 20.35 28.99 -0.51
CA PRO A 131 21.15 29.13 -1.71
C PRO A 131 21.74 27.76 -2.08
N PHE A 132 21.04 26.93 -2.87
CA PHE A 132 21.63 25.69 -3.40
C PHE A 132 21.73 25.62 -4.92
N PRO A 133 22.83 25.04 -5.46
CA PRO A 133 22.99 24.69 -6.86
C PRO A 133 22.37 23.31 -7.18
N SER A 134 22.20 22.98 -8.46
CA SER A 134 21.50 21.77 -8.96
C SER A 134 22.40 20.52 -9.00
N GLY A 135 21.83 19.35 -9.36
CA GLY A 135 22.57 18.09 -9.53
C GLY A 135 23.69 18.12 -10.59
N ASP A 136 23.60 19.02 -11.57
CA ASP A 136 24.65 19.24 -12.57
C ASP A 136 25.88 19.94 -11.96
N ASP A 137 25.67 20.79 -10.95
CA ASP A 137 26.77 21.44 -10.22
C ASP A 137 27.53 20.44 -9.33
N LEU A 138 26.88 19.33 -8.93
CA LEU A 138 27.51 18.21 -8.26
C LEU A 138 28.35 17.37 -9.24
N LEU A 139 27.85 17.14 -10.46
CA LEU A 139 28.60 16.46 -11.52
C LEU A 139 29.81 17.29 -11.99
N ALA A 140 29.66 18.60 -12.13
CA ALA A 140 30.74 19.54 -12.43
C ALA A 140 31.80 19.59 -11.30
N SER A 141 31.42 19.30 -10.06
CA SER A 141 32.35 19.27 -8.91
C SER A 141 33.36 18.10 -8.93
N TYR A 142 33.15 17.08 -9.79
CA TYR A 142 34.08 15.95 -9.96
C TYR A 142 35.24 16.19 -10.97
N GLY A 143 35.24 17.34 -11.69
CA GLY A 143 36.28 17.77 -12.64
C GLY A 143 36.31 17.02 -13.99
N PRO A 144 37.03 17.55 -15.02
CA PRO A 144 37.05 16.99 -16.39
C PRO A 144 37.74 15.62 -16.50
N VAL A 145 37.28 14.81 -17.47
CA VAL A 145 37.80 13.46 -17.81
C VAL A 145 38.94 13.61 -18.82
N ASP A 146 40.12 13.05 -18.51
CA ASP A 146 41.35 13.20 -19.30
C ASP A 146 41.54 12.02 -20.27
N GLU A 147 40.98 12.14 -21.48
CA GLU A 147 40.85 11.06 -22.48
C GLU A 147 42.20 10.51 -22.99
N ASP A 148 43.26 11.32 -22.96
CA ASP A 148 44.61 10.93 -23.38
C ASP A 148 45.24 9.84 -22.47
N LYS A 149 44.61 9.56 -21.33
CA LYS A 149 45.01 8.48 -20.41
C LYS A 149 44.28 7.17 -20.66
N ILE A 150 43.33 7.12 -21.59
CA ILE A 150 42.57 5.93 -21.95
C ILE A 150 43.22 5.28 -23.19
N ASP A 151 43.50 3.98 -23.12
CA ASP A 151 43.96 3.23 -24.30
C ASP A 151 42.86 3.17 -25.37
N SER A 152 43.16 3.68 -26.56
CA SER A 152 42.19 3.87 -27.66
C SER A 152 41.54 2.56 -28.10
N ARG A 153 42.29 1.45 -28.08
CA ARG A 153 41.78 0.13 -28.45
C ARG A 153 40.85 -0.44 -27.38
N SER A 154 41.13 -0.19 -26.10
CA SER A 154 40.26 -0.57 -24.98
C SER A 154 38.98 0.26 -24.93
N LEU A 155 39.04 1.53 -25.35
CA LEU A 155 37.88 2.40 -25.50
C LEU A 155 36.98 1.91 -26.64
N GLU A 156 37.51 1.70 -27.83
CA GLU A 156 36.74 1.22 -28.99
C GLU A 156 36.08 -0.15 -28.73
N LEU A 157 36.78 -1.07 -28.05
CA LEU A 157 36.22 -2.39 -27.72
C LEU A 157 35.13 -2.31 -26.65
N ALA A 158 35.29 -1.43 -25.66
CA ALA A 158 34.32 -1.23 -24.60
C ALA A 158 33.08 -0.48 -25.10
N GLU A 159 33.25 0.48 -26.01
CA GLU A 159 32.16 1.16 -26.71
C GLU A 159 31.41 0.18 -27.62
N ASP A 160 32.08 -0.66 -28.41
CA ASP A 160 31.41 -1.66 -29.27
C ASP A 160 30.65 -2.71 -28.43
N VAL A 161 31.14 -3.07 -27.24
CA VAL A 161 30.43 -3.97 -26.30
C VAL A 161 29.27 -3.26 -25.59
N LEU A 162 29.44 -2.01 -25.16
CA LEU A 162 28.38 -1.17 -24.59
C LEU A 162 27.24 -0.97 -25.59
N MET A 163 27.57 -0.66 -26.85
CA MET A 163 26.64 -0.43 -27.96
C MET A 163 25.92 -1.71 -28.44
N ARG A 164 26.55 -2.88 -28.28
CA ARG A 164 25.97 -4.16 -28.75
C ARG A 164 25.31 -5.00 -27.65
N ARG A 165 25.69 -4.84 -26.38
CA ARG A 165 25.32 -5.77 -25.29
C ARG A 165 24.85 -5.12 -23.98
N GLY A 166 24.89 -3.80 -23.83
CA GLY A 166 24.29 -3.11 -22.68
C GLY A 166 25.01 -3.27 -21.33
N PHE A 167 26.13 -4.00 -21.24
CA PHE A 167 26.98 -4.04 -20.05
C PHE A 167 28.46 -4.22 -20.42
N VAL A 168 29.37 -3.69 -19.59
CA VAL A 168 30.83 -3.75 -19.80
C VAL A 168 31.52 -4.33 -18.57
N CYS A 169 32.27 -5.41 -18.75
CA CYS A 169 33.18 -5.95 -17.74
C CYS A 169 34.60 -5.44 -18.03
N LEU A 170 35.14 -4.58 -17.16
CA LEU A 170 36.50 -4.06 -17.32
C LEU A 170 37.50 -4.86 -16.48
N SER A 171 38.40 -5.62 -17.13
CA SER A 171 39.47 -6.36 -16.43
C SER A 171 40.91 -6.03 -16.79
N GLY A 172 41.81 -6.06 -15.80
CA GLY A 172 43.25 -5.76 -15.85
C GLY A 172 43.71 -4.62 -14.90
N PRO A 173 45.02 -4.44 -14.66
CA PRO A 173 45.57 -3.80 -13.47
C PRO A 173 45.18 -2.32 -13.25
N LEU A 174 44.98 -1.94 -11.99
CA LEU A 174 44.75 -0.56 -11.53
C LEU A 174 45.86 0.41 -11.98
N GLY A 175 45.47 1.42 -12.77
CA GLY A 175 46.34 2.54 -13.17
C GLY A 175 46.33 2.92 -14.66
N SER A 176 45.71 2.13 -15.54
CA SER A 176 45.77 2.31 -17.01
C SER A 176 44.58 3.08 -17.62
N GLY A 177 44.09 4.15 -16.97
CA GLY A 177 42.97 4.93 -17.51
C GLY A 177 41.58 4.29 -17.35
N LYS A 178 41.42 3.24 -16.54
CA LYS A 178 40.14 2.50 -16.40
C LYS A 178 39.06 3.24 -15.65
N THR A 179 39.42 4.02 -14.65
CA THR A 179 38.46 4.91 -13.95
C THR A 179 38.03 6.04 -14.88
N THR A 180 38.93 6.51 -15.73
CA THR A 180 38.66 7.48 -16.79
C THR A 180 37.76 6.87 -17.87
N LEU A 181 38.02 5.63 -18.29
CA LEU A 181 37.20 4.85 -19.23
C LEU A 181 35.82 4.54 -18.65
N ALA A 182 35.71 4.13 -17.38
CA ALA A 182 34.43 3.90 -16.73
C ALA A 182 33.63 5.21 -16.57
N ARG A 183 34.28 6.33 -16.26
CA ARG A 183 33.66 7.67 -16.22
C ARG A 183 33.21 8.12 -17.61
N HIS A 184 34.02 7.87 -18.64
CA HIS A 184 33.69 8.19 -20.03
C HIS A 184 32.52 7.33 -20.55
N LEU A 185 32.51 6.02 -20.28
CA LEU A 185 31.42 5.12 -20.68
C LEU A 185 30.11 5.38 -19.93
N LEU A 186 30.17 5.83 -18.66
CA LEU A 186 28.99 6.28 -17.90
C LEU A 186 28.46 7.62 -18.42
N SER A 187 29.35 8.56 -18.76
CA SER A 187 28.96 9.83 -19.42
C SER A 187 28.35 9.56 -20.79
N ARG A 188 28.99 8.75 -21.64
CA ARG A 188 28.48 8.35 -22.97
C ARG A 188 27.18 7.56 -22.90
N ALA A 189 27.03 6.60 -21.98
CA ALA A 189 25.76 5.89 -21.78
C ALA A 189 24.63 6.85 -21.35
N SER A 190 24.97 7.87 -20.55
CA SER A 190 24.06 8.95 -20.18
C SER A 190 23.74 9.88 -21.35
N ASP A 191 24.74 10.27 -22.15
CA ASP A 191 24.63 11.16 -23.32
C ASP A 191 23.90 10.49 -24.50
N GLU A 192 24.02 9.16 -24.63
CA GLU A 192 23.31 8.33 -25.61
C GLU A 192 21.97 7.79 -25.09
N GLY A 193 21.59 8.14 -23.85
CA GLY A 193 20.27 7.87 -23.29
C GLY A 193 19.98 6.40 -22.94
N LEU A 194 21.02 5.59 -22.69
CA LEU A 194 20.91 4.22 -22.20
C LEU A 194 20.71 4.20 -20.67
N ASN A 195 19.60 3.61 -20.21
CA ASN A 195 19.40 3.29 -18.79
C ASN A 195 20.10 1.97 -18.44
N PRO A 196 20.85 1.87 -17.34
CA PRO A 196 21.68 0.70 -17.04
C PRO A 196 20.85 -0.47 -16.51
N VAL A 197 20.23 -1.27 -17.39
CA VAL A 197 19.63 -2.57 -17.05
C VAL A 197 19.64 -3.52 -18.27
N GLU A 198 20.38 -4.63 -18.21
CA GLU A 198 20.00 -5.89 -18.87
C GLU A 198 20.59 -7.12 -18.15
N MET A 199 19.72 -8.10 -17.86
CA MET A 199 19.96 -9.31 -17.06
C MET A 199 20.71 -10.41 -17.86
N ILE A 200 21.64 -11.12 -17.21
CA ILE A 200 22.21 -12.37 -17.74
C ILE A 200 21.28 -13.54 -17.41
N SER A 201 20.93 -14.30 -18.44
CA SER A 201 20.07 -15.49 -18.45
C SER A 201 20.87 -16.79 -18.21
N ALA A 202 20.29 -17.71 -17.42
CA ALA A 202 20.62 -19.14 -17.26
C ALA A 202 21.67 -19.58 -16.20
N ASP A 203 21.52 -20.85 -15.79
CA ASP A 203 22.03 -21.51 -14.60
C ASP A 203 23.50 -21.23 -14.28
N LEU A 204 23.67 -20.54 -13.17
CA LEU A 204 24.96 -20.30 -12.57
C LEU A 204 25.25 -21.48 -11.62
N ASP A 205 25.96 -22.50 -12.10
CA ASP A 205 26.63 -23.45 -11.21
C ASP A 205 27.43 -22.64 -10.17
N SER A 206 27.24 -22.93 -8.89
CA SER A 206 27.99 -22.30 -7.80
C SER A 206 29.50 -22.27 -8.08
N THR A 207 30.03 -23.28 -8.76
CA THR A 207 31.42 -23.38 -9.19
C THR A 207 31.75 -22.42 -10.35
N ALA A 208 30.82 -22.18 -11.28
CA ALA A 208 30.98 -21.23 -12.39
C ALA A 208 30.83 -19.76 -11.94
N VAL A 209 29.90 -19.47 -11.02
CA VAL A 209 29.82 -18.18 -10.30
C VAL A 209 31.11 -17.92 -9.56
N GLU A 210 31.57 -18.91 -8.78
CA GLU A 210 32.81 -18.82 -8.02
C GLU A 210 33.97 -18.61 -9.01
N THR A 211 34.04 -19.35 -10.12
CA THR A 211 35.08 -19.20 -11.17
C THR A 211 35.05 -17.84 -11.88
N LEU A 212 33.88 -17.28 -12.21
CA LEU A 212 33.70 -15.92 -12.76
C LEU A 212 34.10 -14.85 -11.73
N LEU A 213 33.72 -15.04 -10.46
CA LEU A 213 34.10 -14.21 -9.31
C LEU A 213 35.56 -14.45 -8.84
N THR A 214 36.25 -15.47 -9.36
CA THR A 214 37.66 -15.80 -9.04
C THR A 214 38.62 -15.77 -10.25
N GLY A 215 38.15 -15.49 -11.47
CA GLY A 215 38.95 -15.27 -12.70
C GLY A 215 40.02 -14.15 -12.64
N PRO A 216 40.71 -13.82 -13.75
CA PRO A 216 41.88 -12.95 -13.71
C PRO A 216 41.55 -11.50 -13.29
N GLY A 217 42.50 -10.86 -12.61
CA GLY A 217 42.31 -9.68 -11.76
C GLY A 217 41.67 -8.44 -12.40
N ASP A 218 40.84 -7.80 -11.58
CA ASP A 218 39.98 -6.63 -11.80
C ASP A 218 38.70 -6.94 -12.58
N CYS A 219 37.53 -6.88 -11.93
CA CYS A 219 36.24 -6.67 -12.60
C CYS A 219 35.28 -6.01 -11.60
N ALA A 220 34.38 -5.17 -12.09
CA ALA A 220 33.21 -4.70 -11.36
C ALA A 220 31.99 -5.48 -11.85
N VAL A 221 31.20 -6.01 -10.92
CA VAL A 221 30.02 -6.84 -11.22
C VAL A 221 28.80 -6.11 -10.66
N PHE A 222 27.77 -5.93 -11.49
CA PHE A 222 26.47 -5.35 -11.12
C PHE A 222 25.43 -6.48 -11.03
N PHE A 223 24.56 -6.48 -10.01
CA PHE A 223 23.59 -7.55 -9.73
C PHE A 223 22.21 -6.99 -9.36
N ASP A 224 21.12 -7.57 -9.89
CA ASP A 224 19.72 -7.30 -9.50
C ASP A 224 19.12 -8.49 -8.72
N LEU A 225 18.73 -8.24 -7.47
CA LEU A 225 18.20 -9.25 -6.54
C LEU A 225 16.75 -9.65 -6.83
N ASP A 226 15.95 -8.77 -7.45
CA ASP A 226 14.54 -9.07 -7.73
C ASP A 226 14.39 -10.03 -8.92
N THR A 227 15.41 -10.08 -9.78
CA THR A 227 15.58 -11.05 -10.85
C THR A 227 15.90 -12.45 -10.30
N LEU A 228 16.86 -12.60 -9.39
CA LEU A 228 17.19 -13.87 -8.71
C LEU A 228 15.96 -14.51 -8.03
N ARG A 229 15.10 -13.68 -7.42
CA ARG A 229 13.81 -14.09 -6.81
C ARG A 229 12.83 -14.69 -7.82
N ARG A 230 12.76 -14.14 -9.04
CA ARG A 230 11.81 -14.57 -10.09
C ARG A 230 12.27 -15.81 -10.84
N PHE A 231 13.58 -16.04 -10.94
CA PHE A 231 14.13 -17.19 -11.69
C PHE A 231 14.19 -18.48 -10.88
N THR A 232 14.24 -18.40 -9.54
CA THR A 232 14.46 -19.59 -8.71
C THR A 232 13.18 -20.12 -8.06
N ASP A 233 12.09 -19.35 -7.97
CA ASP A 233 10.85 -19.68 -7.25
C ASP A 233 11.06 -20.14 -5.77
N LEU A 234 12.30 -20.07 -5.28
CA LEU A 234 12.76 -20.51 -3.97
C LEU A 234 12.74 -19.33 -3.02
N TRP A 235 11.84 -19.36 -2.04
CA TRP A 235 11.82 -18.44 -0.90
C TRP A 235 12.86 -18.79 0.18
N SER A 236 13.92 -19.54 -0.16
CA SER A 236 14.82 -20.11 0.84
C SER A 236 15.81 -19.09 1.38
N SER A 237 15.99 -19.13 2.70
CA SER A 237 17.10 -18.46 3.40
C SER A 237 18.48 -18.92 2.89
N TYR A 238 18.53 -20.09 2.25
CA TYR A 238 19.73 -20.66 1.66
C TYR A 238 20.23 -19.86 0.45
N VAL A 239 19.36 -19.40 -0.46
CA VAL A 239 19.77 -18.55 -1.61
C VAL A 239 20.34 -17.21 -1.12
N TRP A 240 19.72 -16.63 -0.09
CA TRP A 240 20.24 -15.41 0.54
C TRP A 240 21.58 -15.63 1.25
N THR A 241 21.73 -16.74 1.98
CA THR A 241 22.99 -17.10 2.66
C THR A 241 24.09 -17.40 1.66
N VAL A 242 23.78 -18.08 0.55
CA VAL A 242 24.71 -18.38 -0.54
C VAL A 242 25.08 -17.10 -1.30
N ALA A 243 24.13 -16.23 -1.63
CA ALA A 243 24.41 -14.94 -2.27
C ALA A 243 25.29 -14.05 -1.39
N LEU A 244 24.98 -13.91 -0.09
CA LEU A 244 25.77 -13.14 0.86
C LEU A 244 27.17 -13.76 1.07
N SER A 245 27.26 -15.09 1.17
CA SER A 245 28.55 -15.79 1.30
C SER A 245 29.42 -15.67 0.05
N LEU A 246 28.82 -15.73 -1.15
CA LEU A 246 29.50 -15.52 -2.43
C LEU A 246 29.93 -14.05 -2.59
N MET A 247 29.11 -13.10 -2.16
CA MET A 247 29.45 -11.66 -2.08
C MET A 247 30.65 -11.41 -1.14
N ILE A 248 30.68 -12.07 0.02
CA ILE A 248 31.78 -11.96 0.99
C ILE A 248 33.06 -12.57 0.40
N ARG A 249 33.00 -13.80 -0.13
CA ARG A 249 34.15 -14.47 -0.80
C ARG A 249 34.70 -13.69 -2.00
N ALA A 250 33.84 -13.07 -2.80
CA ALA A 250 34.24 -12.22 -3.92
C ALA A 250 35.00 -10.95 -3.47
N THR A 251 34.68 -10.41 -2.28
CA THR A 251 35.47 -9.32 -1.69
C THR A 251 36.79 -9.78 -1.04
N GLU A 252 36.91 -11.07 -0.69
CA GLU A 252 38.14 -11.69 -0.18
C GLU A 252 39.17 -11.99 -1.28
N SER A 253 38.75 -12.18 -2.54
CA SER A 253 39.60 -12.55 -3.69
C SER A 253 40.18 -11.36 -4.50
N ARG A 254 40.39 -10.20 -3.88
CA ARG A 254 40.93 -8.93 -4.48
C ARG A 254 40.00 -8.16 -5.43
N ARG A 255 38.70 -7.99 -5.14
CA ARG A 255 37.76 -7.28 -6.05
C ARG A 255 36.90 -6.19 -5.38
N ARG A 256 36.27 -5.33 -6.20
CA ARG A 256 35.31 -4.27 -5.80
C ARG A 256 33.93 -4.66 -6.40
N LEU A 257 32.90 -4.78 -5.56
CA LEU A 257 31.55 -5.23 -5.94
C LEU A 257 30.54 -4.10 -5.71
N ILE A 258 29.58 -3.89 -6.64
CA ILE A 258 28.51 -2.89 -6.54
C ILE A 258 27.16 -3.61 -6.74
N LEU A 259 26.19 -3.42 -5.83
CA LEU A 259 24.90 -4.13 -5.79
C LEU A 259 23.71 -3.17 -5.92
N ALA A 260 22.60 -3.59 -6.54
CA ALA A 260 21.37 -2.81 -6.67
C ALA A 260 20.08 -3.68 -6.52
N SER A 261 18.94 -3.09 -6.12
CA SER A 261 17.64 -3.78 -6.03
C SER A 261 16.46 -2.85 -6.33
N SER A 262 15.38 -3.38 -6.89
CA SER A 262 14.14 -2.66 -7.22
C SER A 262 12.99 -2.84 -6.22
N SER A 263 13.20 -3.58 -5.13
CA SER A 263 12.19 -3.83 -4.08
C SER A 263 12.28 -2.79 -2.97
N PRO A 264 11.22 -2.01 -2.68
CA PRO A 264 11.23 -0.98 -1.62
C PRO A 264 11.52 -1.55 -0.21
N ARG A 265 11.21 -2.84 0.02
CA ARG A 265 11.53 -3.53 1.28
C ARG A 265 13.03 -3.84 1.44
N ILE A 266 13.74 -3.99 0.33
CA ILE A 266 15.19 -4.27 0.30
C ILE A 266 15.99 -2.97 0.16
N GLU A 267 15.43 -1.97 -0.52
CA GLU A 267 15.95 -0.60 -0.63
C GLU A 267 16.16 0.03 0.76
N ALA A 268 15.21 -0.11 1.68
CA ALA A 268 15.35 0.32 3.07
C ALA A 268 16.52 -0.37 3.82
N ILE A 269 16.86 -1.61 3.45
CA ILE A 269 18.01 -2.33 4.01
C ILE A 269 19.31 -1.74 3.44
N PHE A 270 19.37 -1.42 2.15
CA PHE A 270 20.56 -0.79 1.53
C PHE A 270 20.76 0.67 1.93
N GLU A 271 19.69 1.47 2.08
CA GLU A 271 19.73 2.82 2.69
C GLU A 271 20.34 2.78 4.10
N THR A 272 20.11 1.69 4.83
CA THR A 272 20.66 1.49 6.18
C THR A 272 22.18 1.26 6.15
N TYR A 273 22.76 0.69 5.08
CA TYR A 273 24.22 0.52 4.95
C TYR A 273 24.95 1.73 4.36
N GLY A 274 24.19 2.73 3.87
CA GLY A 274 24.68 3.77 2.97
C GLY A 274 25.08 3.18 1.62
N ASP A 275 24.99 3.95 0.53
CA ASP A 275 25.52 3.55 -0.78
C ASP A 275 26.91 2.92 -0.58
N ALA A 276 27.04 1.62 -0.86
CA ALA A 276 28.15 0.82 -0.38
C ALA A 276 29.49 1.22 -1.03
N HIS A 277 30.11 2.26 -0.50
CA HIS A 277 31.52 2.58 -0.69
C HIS A 277 32.28 2.27 0.60
N VAL A 278 32.46 0.97 0.87
CA VAL A 278 33.45 0.55 1.87
C VAL A 278 34.84 0.73 1.26
N THR A 279 35.54 1.80 1.63
CA THR A 279 36.95 1.97 1.26
C THR A 279 37.82 1.07 2.14
N LEU A 280 38.17 -0.10 1.61
CA LEU A 280 39.03 -1.06 2.29
C LEU A 280 40.52 -0.64 2.21
N PRO A 281 41.37 -1.04 3.18
CA PRO A 281 42.83 -0.78 3.21
C PRO A 281 43.54 -1.16 1.90
N GLY A 282 44.80 -0.82 1.65
CA GLY A 282 45.47 -1.18 0.38
C GLY A 282 45.42 -2.70 0.06
N PRO A 283 45.42 -3.13 -1.24
CA PRO A 283 45.24 -4.53 -1.65
C PRO A 283 46.16 -5.57 -0.98
N SER A 284 47.34 -5.17 -0.53
CA SER A 284 48.32 -6.00 0.20
C SER A 284 47.98 -6.23 1.68
N GLU A 285 47.21 -5.34 2.30
CA GLU A 285 46.93 -5.33 3.75
C GLU A 285 45.50 -5.81 4.09
N ARG A 286 44.57 -5.80 3.11
CA ARG A 286 43.16 -6.18 3.29
C ARG A 286 42.96 -7.56 3.90
N ARG A 287 43.72 -8.55 3.41
CA ARG A 287 43.59 -9.94 3.86
C ARG A 287 44.12 -10.12 5.29
N GLY A 288 45.26 -9.51 5.61
CA GLY A 288 45.85 -9.57 6.95
C GLY A 288 44.99 -8.85 7.99
N TRP A 289 44.59 -7.62 7.72
CA TRP A 289 43.78 -6.79 8.63
C TRP A 289 42.38 -7.35 8.86
N ARG A 290 41.67 -7.83 7.82
CA ARG A 290 40.36 -8.49 7.99
C ARG A 290 40.46 -9.84 8.69
N LEU A 291 41.48 -10.64 8.37
CA LEU A 291 41.74 -11.88 9.13
C LEU A 291 42.06 -11.57 10.58
N GLU A 292 42.79 -10.47 10.87
CA GLU A 292 43.13 -10.09 12.24
C GLU A 292 41.93 -9.53 13.01
N GLN A 293 41.06 -8.74 12.37
CA GLN A 293 39.79 -8.31 12.95
C GLN A 293 38.81 -9.46 13.14
N GLY A 294 38.62 -10.33 12.15
CA GLY A 294 37.81 -11.55 12.27
C GLY A 294 38.35 -12.48 13.36
N ARG A 295 39.68 -12.69 13.43
CA ARG A 295 40.34 -13.42 14.53
C ARG A 295 40.22 -12.72 15.87
N SER A 296 40.19 -11.39 15.91
CA SER A 296 40.00 -10.61 17.15
C SER A 296 38.58 -10.73 17.65
N ALA A 297 37.60 -10.55 16.76
CA ALA A 297 36.18 -10.77 16.99
C ALA A 297 35.90 -12.20 17.46
N ARG A 298 36.39 -13.20 16.75
CA ARG A 298 36.32 -14.60 17.16
C ARG A 298 36.96 -14.85 18.52
N ARG A 299 38.18 -14.33 18.77
CA ARG A 299 38.83 -14.45 20.10
C ARG A 299 38.05 -13.77 21.21
N ARG A 300 37.31 -12.70 20.92
CA ARG A 300 36.43 -12.02 21.87
C ARG A 300 35.18 -12.86 22.15
N LEU A 301 34.50 -13.32 21.10
CA LEU A 301 33.29 -14.15 21.20
C LEU A 301 33.56 -15.45 21.98
N LEU A 302 34.68 -16.13 21.72
CA LEU A 302 35.07 -17.35 22.45
C LEU A 302 35.37 -17.14 23.94
N LYS A 303 35.53 -15.89 24.39
CA LYS A 303 35.78 -15.53 25.80
C LYS A 303 34.53 -15.05 26.51
N LEU A 304 33.41 -14.87 25.80
CA LEU A 304 32.14 -14.48 26.41
C LEU A 304 31.60 -15.60 27.31
N ASP A 305 30.85 -15.20 28.32
CA ASP A 305 30.07 -16.13 29.13
C ASP A 305 29.02 -16.85 28.25
N PRO A 306 28.63 -18.11 28.55
CA PRO A 306 27.63 -18.82 27.76
C PRO A 306 26.32 -18.03 27.56
N LEU A 307 25.89 -17.22 28.53
CA LEU A 307 24.69 -16.39 28.40
C LEU A 307 24.90 -15.25 27.38
N ASP A 308 25.99 -14.48 27.49
CA ASP A 308 26.31 -13.42 26.54
C ASP A 308 26.54 -13.98 25.12
N LEU A 309 27.16 -15.15 25.04
CA LEU A 309 27.38 -15.85 23.78
C LEU A 309 26.07 -16.31 23.12
N ALA A 310 25.07 -16.68 23.92
CA ALA A 310 23.74 -17.09 23.44
C ALA A 310 23.06 -15.99 22.64
N GLU A 311 23.15 -14.73 23.07
CA GLU A 311 22.62 -13.57 22.35
C GLU A 311 23.24 -13.45 20.95
N HIS A 312 24.58 -13.54 20.87
CA HIS A 312 25.31 -13.37 19.63
C HIS A 312 25.05 -14.53 18.65
N VAL A 313 24.95 -15.75 19.16
CA VAL A 313 24.61 -16.95 18.36
C VAL A 313 23.17 -16.88 17.85
N LEU A 314 22.23 -16.45 18.69
CA LEU A 314 20.83 -16.35 18.33
C LEU A 314 20.61 -15.31 17.22
N LEU A 315 21.33 -14.19 17.25
CA LEU A 315 21.28 -13.17 16.20
C LEU A 315 21.78 -13.69 14.85
N ALA A 316 22.79 -14.56 14.85
CA ALA A 316 23.25 -15.19 13.62
C ALA A 316 22.31 -16.30 13.10
N ALA A 317 21.51 -16.89 13.99
CA ALA A 317 20.54 -17.91 13.62
C ALA A 317 19.29 -17.33 12.94
N PHE A 318 18.88 -16.11 13.28
CA PHE A 318 17.67 -15.48 12.73
C PHE A 318 17.90 -14.76 11.39
N ASP A 319 16.81 -14.51 10.65
CA ASP A 319 16.80 -13.70 9.42
C ASP A 319 17.36 -12.26 9.71
N PRO A 320 17.86 -11.53 8.69
CA PRO A 320 18.60 -10.27 8.88
C PRO A 320 17.85 -9.15 9.62
N VAL A 321 16.52 -9.21 9.67
CA VAL A 321 15.65 -8.29 10.39
C VAL A 321 14.52 -9.09 11.05
N ILE A 322 14.38 -8.98 12.38
CA ILE A 322 13.33 -9.68 13.14
C ILE A 322 12.67 -8.78 14.19
N PRO A 323 11.39 -9.01 14.54
CA PRO A 323 10.73 -8.29 15.62
C PRO A 323 11.46 -8.49 16.95
N GLU A 324 11.65 -7.39 17.68
CA GLU A 324 12.35 -7.41 18.97
C GLU A 324 11.65 -8.29 20.00
N SER A 325 10.31 -8.33 19.99
CA SER A 325 9.50 -9.18 20.85
C SER A 325 9.81 -10.68 20.65
N MET A 326 9.94 -11.11 19.40
CA MET A 326 10.24 -12.49 19.03
C MET A 326 11.69 -12.88 19.39
N PHE A 327 12.64 -11.99 19.11
CA PHE A 327 14.04 -12.17 19.49
C PHE A 327 14.18 -12.33 21.01
N LYS A 328 13.57 -11.41 21.76
CA LYS A 328 13.63 -11.35 23.22
C LYS A 328 13.04 -12.60 23.86
N ALA A 329 11.87 -13.06 23.41
CA ALA A 329 11.25 -14.29 23.90
C ALA A 329 12.16 -15.52 23.69
N SER A 330 12.81 -15.61 22.52
CA SER A 330 13.72 -16.70 22.19
C SER A 330 15.02 -16.63 23.02
N LEU A 331 15.55 -15.43 23.23
CA LEU A 331 16.75 -15.19 24.04
C LEU A 331 16.51 -15.53 25.51
N TYR A 332 15.35 -15.18 26.05
CA TYR A 332 14.97 -15.50 27.43
C TYR A 332 14.86 -16.98 27.66
N SER A 333 14.16 -17.70 26.76
CA SER A 333 14.09 -19.16 26.81
C SER A 333 15.48 -19.79 26.76
N LEU A 334 16.35 -19.28 25.90
CA LEU A 334 17.73 -19.76 25.78
C LEU A 334 18.56 -19.51 27.05
N TRP A 335 18.45 -18.32 27.66
CA TRP A 335 19.13 -17.98 28.91
C TRP A 335 18.63 -18.76 30.11
N GLU A 336 17.32 -18.98 30.23
CA GLU A 336 16.76 -19.85 31.26
C GLU A 336 17.31 -21.27 31.13
N ARG A 337 17.37 -21.79 29.89
CA ARG A 337 17.88 -23.15 29.63
C ARG A 337 19.37 -23.28 29.89
N LEU A 338 20.16 -22.30 29.47
CA LEU A 338 21.58 -22.23 29.79
C LEU A 338 21.83 -22.08 31.29
N SER A 339 21.02 -21.31 32.01
CA SER A 339 21.13 -21.16 33.46
C SER A 339 20.93 -22.49 34.18
N ILE A 340 20.01 -23.33 33.70
CA ILE A 340 19.80 -24.70 34.20
C ILE A 340 21.03 -25.57 33.88
N LEU A 341 21.50 -25.59 32.62
CA LEU A 341 22.64 -26.40 32.19
C LEU A 341 23.94 -26.00 32.91
N GLU A 342 24.13 -24.72 33.20
CA GLU A 342 25.27 -24.17 33.94
C GLU A 342 25.09 -24.22 35.47
N LYS A 343 23.96 -24.76 35.97
CA LYS A 343 23.65 -24.84 37.40
C LYS A 343 23.75 -23.49 38.12
N ARG A 344 23.34 -22.41 37.45
CA ARG A 344 23.29 -21.04 37.99
C ARG A 344 21.96 -20.78 38.68
N ARG A 345 21.89 -19.66 39.40
CA ARG A 345 20.61 -19.18 39.97
C ARG A 345 19.65 -18.89 38.82
N PHE A 346 18.42 -19.38 38.92
CA PHE A 346 17.38 -19.14 37.93
C PHE A 346 17.03 -17.63 37.89
N PRO A 347 17.10 -16.97 36.73
CA PRO A 347 16.80 -15.55 36.62
C PRO A 347 15.28 -15.32 36.75
N SER A 348 14.87 -14.28 37.48
CA SER A 348 13.48 -13.82 37.48
C SER A 348 13.16 -13.03 36.20
N ALA A 349 11.88 -12.77 35.93
CA ALA A 349 11.49 -11.92 34.79
C ALA A 349 12.13 -10.52 34.85
N GLY A 350 12.28 -9.95 36.06
CA GLY A 350 12.99 -8.69 36.26
C GLY A 350 14.49 -8.80 35.96
N ASP A 351 15.12 -9.91 36.36
CA ASP A 351 16.55 -10.15 36.08
C ASP A 351 16.79 -10.32 34.57
N LEU A 352 15.89 -11.00 33.85
CA LEU A 352 15.96 -11.15 32.39
C LEU A 352 15.79 -9.81 31.64
N GLU A 353 14.90 -8.94 32.14
CA GLU A 353 14.71 -7.58 31.62
C GLU A 353 15.95 -6.70 31.84
N GLU A 354 16.55 -6.78 33.03
CA GLU A 354 17.80 -6.08 33.34
C GLU A 354 18.96 -6.58 32.46
N MET A 355 19.09 -7.91 32.32
CA MET A 355 20.08 -8.54 31.45
C MET A 355 19.88 -8.13 29.98
N TYR A 356 18.65 -8.07 29.48
CA TYR A 356 18.36 -7.58 28.14
C TYR A 356 18.68 -6.10 28.00
N GLY A 357 18.30 -5.26 28.96
CA GLY A 357 18.66 -3.83 28.99
C GLY A 357 20.17 -3.60 28.92
N GLY A 358 20.95 -4.53 29.48
CA GLY A 358 22.41 -4.59 29.42
C GLY A 358 23.00 -5.27 28.17
N SER A 359 22.19 -5.73 27.22
CA SER A 359 22.64 -6.49 26.06
C SER A 359 23.01 -5.60 24.86
N CYS A 360 23.83 -6.13 23.94
CA CYS A 360 24.25 -5.39 22.74
C CYS A 360 23.06 -5.18 21.77
N ALA A 361 22.15 -6.15 21.68
CA ALA A 361 20.95 -6.08 20.86
C ALA A 361 19.97 -5.00 21.34
N SER A 362 19.77 -4.87 22.65
CA SER A 362 18.91 -3.83 23.23
C SER A 362 19.43 -2.41 22.99
N ARG A 363 20.77 -2.24 23.03
CA ARG A 363 21.44 -0.96 22.78
C ARG A 363 21.59 -0.61 21.29
N GLY A 364 21.38 -1.57 20.38
CA GLY A 364 21.59 -1.36 18.95
C GLY A 364 23.05 -1.04 18.60
N GLU A 365 24.00 -1.73 19.25
CA GLU A 365 25.43 -1.58 19.00
C GLU A 365 25.90 -2.43 17.81
N ALA A 366 26.73 -1.88 16.91
CA ALA A 366 27.22 -2.57 15.72
C ALA A 366 27.79 -3.98 16.01
N PRO A 367 27.40 -5.03 15.27
CA PRO A 367 26.55 -5.05 14.06
C PRO A 367 25.05 -4.88 14.28
N PHE A 368 24.58 -4.85 15.50
CA PHE A 368 23.17 -4.89 15.82
C PHE A 368 22.58 -3.50 15.70
N ARG A 369 21.43 -3.36 15.04
CA ARG A 369 20.75 -2.09 14.85
C ARG A 369 19.27 -2.27 15.16
N ARG A 370 18.66 -1.23 15.73
CA ARG A 370 17.21 -1.18 15.96
C ARG A 370 16.56 -0.35 14.85
N VAL A 371 15.62 -0.96 14.14
CA VAL A 371 14.93 -0.33 13.01
C VAL A 371 13.43 -0.35 13.28
N ARG A 372 12.73 0.76 13.01
CA ARG A 372 11.28 0.84 13.16
C ARG A 372 10.61 0.58 11.81
N ILE A 373 9.81 -0.48 11.72
CA ILE A 373 9.09 -0.87 10.52
C ILE A 373 7.61 -0.97 10.88
N ALA A 374 6.74 -0.24 10.17
CA ALA A 374 5.30 -0.21 10.41
C ALA A 374 4.89 0.08 11.88
N GLY A 375 5.70 0.87 12.60
CA GLY A 375 5.46 1.21 14.02
C GLY A 375 6.06 0.23 15.04
N GLU A 376 6.57 -0.93 14.61
CA GLU A 376 7.20 -1.93 15.47
C GLU A 376 8.73 -1.85 15.45
N MET A 377 9.37 -2.14 16.58
CA MET A 377 10.84 -2.18 16.71
C MET A 377 11.38 -3.55 16.31
N ASN A 378 12.39 -3.55 15.44
CA ASN A 378 13.05 -4.75 14.90
C ASN A 378 14.55 -4.70 15.17
N ILE A 379 15.17 -5.88 15.37
CA ILE A 379 16.62 -6.06 15.49
C ILE A 379 17.19 -6.47 14.13
N ALA A 380 18.23 -5.79 13.66
CA ALA A 380 18.90 -6.05 12.39
C ALA A 380 20.42 -6.27 12.58
N ALA A 381 21.01 -7.25 11.90
CA ALA A 381 22.45 -7.54 11.93
C ALA A 381 23.16 -7.00 10.68
N GLY A 382 24.29 -6.28 10.86
CA GLY A 382 24.95 -5.57 9.76
C GLY A 382 26.48 -5.47 9.72
N ASP A 383 27.22 -6.38 10.35
CA ASP A 383 28.68 -6.49 10.15
C ASP A 383 29.00 -7.90 9.64
N ALA A 384 29.24 -8.00 8.33
CA ALA A 384 29.56 -9.27 7.68
C ALA A 384 30.83 -9.95 8.24
N LEU A 385 31.79 -9.18 8.77
CA LEU A 385 33.01 -9.75 9.38
C LEU A 385 32.72 -10.34 10.76
N LEU A 386 31.85 -9.70 11.55
CA LEU A 386 31.41 -10.28 12.82
C LEU A 386 30.50 -11.49 12.59
N MET A 387 29.61 -11.45 11.60
CA MET A 387 28.77 -12.60 11.22
C MET A 387 29.61 -13.81 10.81
N ALA A 388 30.64 -13.61 9.96
CA ALA A 388 31.58 -14.68 9.62
C ALA A 388 32.36 -15.21 10.84
N ALA A 389 32.72 -14.34 11.78
CA ALA A 389 33.33 -14.77 13.03
C ALA A 389 32.35 -15.54 13.92
N ILE A 390 31.06 -15.19 13.94
CA ILE A 390 30.00 -15.93 14.66
C ILE A 390 29.82 -17.31 14.03
N ASP A 391 29.82 -17.43 12.70
CA ASP A 391 29.76 -18.73 12.01
C ASP A 391 30.97 -19.60 12.37
N GLU A 392 32.19 -19.06 12.34
CA GLU A 392 33.40 -19.79 12.78
C GLU A 392 33.33 -20.20 14.26
N VAL A 393 32.77 -19.34 15.11
CA VAL A 393 32.56 -19.64 16.54
C VAL A 393 31.54 -20.75 16.69
N PHE A 394 30.43 -20.71 15.95
CA PHE A 394 29.41 -21.75 15.95
C PHE A 394 30.03 -23.10 15.62
N ASP A 395 30.82 -23.14 14.55
CA ASP A 395 31.57 -24.30 14.09
C ASP A 395 32.51 -24.87 15.19
N GLU A 396 33.17 -23.97 15.94
CA GLU A 396 34.03 -24.33 17.06
C GLU A 396 33.24 -24.78 18.31
N LEU A 397 32.10 -24.15 18.61
CA LEU A 397 31.20 -24.54 19.70
C LEU A 397 30.63 -25.94 19.47
N VAL A 398 30.27 -26.25 18.23
CA VAL A 398 29.84 -27.59 17.84
C VAL A 398 30.97 -28.60 18.07
N ARG A 399 32.20 -28.33 17.59
CA ARG A 399 33.36 -29.22 17.82
C ARG A 399 33.68 -29.41 19.30
N LYS A 400 33.49 -28.37 20.12
CA LYS A 400 33.72 -28.41 21.57
C LYS A 400 32.54 -28.97 22.37
N ARG A 401 31.43 -29.36 21.71
CA ARG A 401 30.19 -29.82 22.36
C ARG A 401 29.69 -28.83 23.40
N SER A 402 29.62 -27.56 23.02
CA SER A 402 29.15 -26.48 23.90
C SER A 402 27.68 -26.68 24.30
N ARG A 403 27.37 -26.45 25.57
CA ARG A 403 25.99 -26.44 26.10
C ARG A 403 25.09 -25.41 25.42
N VAL A 404 25.68 -24.37 24.81
CA VAL A 404 24.96 -23.38 23.99
C VAL A 404 24.32 -23.99 22.76
N ILE A 405 24.98 -24.95 22.10
CA ILE A 405 24.44 -25.63 20.91
C ILE A 405 23.26 -26.52 21.29
N HIS A 406 23.39 -27.25 22.40
CA HIS A 406 22.31 -28.08 22.95
C HIS A 406 21.08 -27.25 23.32
N ALA A 407 21.28 -26.15 24.08
CA ALA A 407 20.20 -25.23 24.44
C ALA A 407 19.55 -24.56 23.22
N LEU A 408 20.34 -24.23 22.19
CA LEU A 408 19.84 -23.67 20.94
C LEU A 408 18.96 -24.68 20.19
N GLY A 409 19.39 -25.93 20.10
CA GLY A 409 18.61 -27.01 19.51
C GLY A 409 17.27 -27.18 20.23
N ASP A 410 17.30 -27.26 21.56
CA ASP A 410 16.10 -27.40 22.39
C ASP A 410 15.12 -26.24 22.22
N VAL A 411 15.61 -25.00 22.18
CA VAL A 411 14.76 -23.80 22.16
C VAL A 411 14.26 -23.49 20.74
N LEU A 412 15.14 -23.54 19.73
CA LEU A 412 14.78 -23.14 18.38
C LEU A 412 13.96 -24.21 17.67
N LEU A 413 14.42 -25.47 17.70
CA LEU A 413 13.79 -26.53 16.92
C LEU A 413 12.43 -26.97 17.48
N ASN A 414 12.22 -26.85 18.80
CA ASN A 414 10.95 -27.21 19.46
C ASN A 414 9.97 -26.03 19.60
N SER A 415 10.30 -24.84 19.08
CA SER A 415 9.43 -23.68 19.21
C SER A 415 8.10 -23.88 18.46
N PRO A 416 6.95 -23.46 19.02
CA PRO A 416 5.68 -23.48 18.29
C PRO A 416 5.65 -22.47 17.12
N GLU A 417 6.50 -21.43 17.17
CA GLU A 417 6.56 -20.37 16.15
C GLU A 417 7.45 -20.79 14.96
N PRO A 418 6.91 -20.88 13.72
CA PRO A 418 7.68 -21.30 12.54
C PRO A 418 8.93 -20.46 12.28
N ARG A 419 8.86 -19.13 12.49
CA ARG A 419 10.03 -18.25 12.29
C ARG A 419 11.19 -18.56 13.23
N VAL A 420 10.90 -19.04 14.44
CA VAL A 420 11.91 -19.46 15.41
C VAL A 420 12.49 -20.82 15.02
N ARG A 421 11.66 -21.76 14.53
CA ARG A 421 12.15 -23.04 14.00
C ARG A 421 13.03 -22.88 12.77
N LYS A 422 12.72 -21.92 11.90
CA LYS A 422 13.54 -21.56 10.74
C LYS A 422 14.98 -21.18 11.14
N ALA A 423 15.16 -20.46 12.25
CA ALA A 423 16.49 -20.14 12.75
C ALA A 423 17.31 -21.40 13.14
N GLY A 424 16.63 -22.49 13.48
CA GLY A 424 17.24 -23.80 13.74
C GLY A 424 17.92 -24.45 12.52
N ILE A 425 17.65 -23.99 11.29
CA ILE A 425 18.29 -24.50 10.04
C ILE A 425 19.82 -24.39 10.11
N VAL A 426 20.36 -23.43 10.87
CA VAL A 426 21.80 -23.29 11.07
C VAL A 426 22.41 -24.58 11.63
N LEU A 427 21.72 -25.31 12.51
CA LEU A 427 22.21 -26.59 13.05
C LEU A 427 22.37 -27.66 11.97
N ALA A 428 21.51 -27.67 10.94
CA ALA A 428 21.61 -28.62 9.84
C ALA A 428 22.92 -28.50 9.05
N HIS A 429 23.48 -27.29 8.95
CA HIS A 429 24.77 -27.07 8.27
C HIS A 429 25.92 -27.81 8.95
N PHE A 430 25.82 -28.02 10.26
CA PHE A 430 26.84 -28.65 11.07
C PHE A 430 26.49 -30.09 11.46
N TYR A 431 25.49 -30.70 10.80
CA TYR A 431 24.92 -32.01 11.15
C TYR A 431 25.95 -33.06 11.55
N ARG A 432 27.04 -33.25 10.78
CA ARG A 432 28.05 -34.29 11.07
C ARG A 432 28.93 -34.01 12.29
N SER A 433 29.01 -32.75 12.70
CA SER A 433 29.81 -32.30 13.83
C SER A 433 29.01 -32.26 15.14
N LEU A 434 27.68 -32.36 15.05
CA LEU A 434 26.76 -32.42 16.20
C LEU A 434 26.93 -33.72 17.00
N SER A 435 26.58 -33.68 18.28
CA SER A 435 26.52 -34.88 19.11
C SER A 435 25.36 -35.80 18.68
N ASP A 436 25.36 -37.07 19.11
CA ASP A 436 24.28 -38.01 18.78
C ASP A 436 22.91 -37.53 19.29
N GLU A 437 22.90 -36.87 20.45
CA GLU A 437 21.70 -36.29 21.07
C GLU A 437 21.19 -35.07 20.28
N ASP A 438 22.09 -34.16 19.88
CA ASP A 438 21.73 -32.98 19.09
C ASP A 438 21.25 -33.38 17.69
N ARG A 439 21.89 -34.39 17.07
CA ARG A 439 21.44 -34.95 15.79
C ARG A 439 20.05 -35.56 15.91
N ALA A 440 19.80 -36.36 16.94
CA ALA A 440 18.48 -36.93 17.17
C ALA A 440 17.41 -35.84 17.33
N THR A 441 17.73 -34.77 18.06
CA THR A 441 16.82 -33.62 18.26
C THR A 441 16.52 -32.90 16.95
N LEU A 442 17.55 -32.63 16.13
CA LEU A 442 17.38 -32.03 14.81
C LEU A 442 16.53 -32.91 13.90
N LEU A 443 16.85 -34.20 13.78
CA LEU A 443 16.09 -35.12 12.93
C LEU A 443 14.65 -35.29 13.40
N HIS A 444 14.42 -35.39 14.70
CA HIS A 444 13.07 -35.48 15.27
C HIS A 444 12.25 -34.23 14.97
N SER A 445 12.86 -33.05 15.07
CA SER A 445 12.19 -31.79 14.78
C SER A 445 11.88 -31.65 13.29
N THR A 446 12.84 -31.97 12.42
CA THR A 446 12.62 -32.02 10.95
C THR A 446 11.53 -33.01 10.57
N ALA A 447 11.46 -34.16 11.26
CA ALA A 447 10.41 -35.16 11.06
C ALA A 447 9.01 -34.69 11.49
N ARG A 448 8.90 -33.59 12.24
CA ARG A 448 7.62 -33.03 12.70
C ARG A 448 7.27 -31.71 12.03
N GLU A 449 8.19 -31.11 11.28
CA GLU A 449 7.96 -29.86 10.59
C GLU A 449 6.83 -29.99 9.56
N GLN A 450 5.90 -29.05 9.61
CA GLN A 450 4.73 -28.98 8.72
C GLN A 450 4.86 -27.85 7.70
N ASP A 451 5.68 -26.84 7.96
CA ASP A 451 5.93 -25.78 7.00
C ASP A 451 6.80 -26.29 5.85
N HIS A 452 6.24 -26.27 4.64
CA HIS A 452 6.90 -26.76 3.43
C HIS A 452 8.23 -26.03 3.16
N GLY A 453 8.30 -24.72 3.38
CA GLY A 453 9.50 -23.92 3.10
C GLY A 453 10.63 -24.22 4.07
N ILE A 454 10.34 -24.27 5.37
CA ILE A 454 11.34 -24.62 6.40
C ILE A 454 11.85 -26.04 6.19
N LEU A 455 10.95 -26.99 5.89
CA LEU A 455 11.31 -28.37 5.63
C LEU A 455 12.19 -28.50 4.38
N LEU A 456 11.83 -27.81 3.29
CA LEU A 456 12.61 -27.78 2.06
C LEU A 456 14.03 -27.25 2.30
N ASP A 457 14.16 -26.12 3.01
CA ASP A 457 15.46 -25.52 3.35
C ASP A 457 16.31 -26.48 4.19
N THR A 458 15.71 -27.09 5.22
CA THR A 458 16.40 -28.02 6.11
C THR A 458 16.88 -29.26 5.35
N LEU A 459 16.01 -29.88 4.55
CA LEU A 459 16.36 -31.07 3.75
C LEU A 459 17.42 -30.74 2.70
N THR A 460 17.35 -29.57 2.07
CA THR A 460 18.36 -29.11 1.09
C THR A 460 19.75 -29.09 1.71
N VAL A 461 19.86 -28.62 2.96
CA VAL A 461 21.14 -28.59 3.70
C VAL A 461 21.58 -29.99 4.10
N LEU A 462 20.68 -30.81 4.65
CA LEU A 462 20.99 -32.16 5.13
C LEU A 462 21.35 -33.14 4.00
N LEU A 463 20.71 -32.99 2.84
CA LEU A 463 20.88 -33.84 1.65
C LEU A 463 21.71 -33.13 0.56
N ARG A 464 22.54 -32.15 0.94
CA ARG A 464 23.35 -31.40 -0.02
C ARG A 464 24.39 -32.27 -0.73
N SER A 465 24.93 -33.28 -0.03
CA SER A 465 26.07 -34.07 -0.50
C SER A 465 25.95 -35.54 -0.11
N PRO A 466 26.39 -36.49 -0.96
CA PRO A 466 26.42 -37.91 -0.61
C PRO A 466 27.31 -38.19 0.61
N LYS A 467 28.29 -37.30 0.87
CA LYS A 467 29.16 -37.41 2.04
C LYS A 467 28.38 -37.17 3.34
N GLN A 468 27.30 -36.40 3.34
CA GLN A 468 26.52 -36.13 4.55
C GLN A 468 25.49 -37.21 4.87
N ALA A 469 25.02 -37.95 3.86
CA ALA A 469 23.99 -38.98 3.99
C ALA A 469 24.45 -40.20 4.82
N ASP A 470 24.03 -40.24 6.08
CA ASP A 470 24.10 -41.40 6.99
C ASP A 470 22.74 -42.11 7.12
N ASP A 471 22.73 -43.26 7.79
CA ASP A 471 21.53 -44.10 7.91
C ASP A 471 20.36 -43.38 8.60
N SER A 472 20.64 -42.41 9.49
CA SER A 472 19.61 -41.63 10.17
C SER A 472 18.92 -40.63 9.24
N LEU A 473 19.67 -39.99 8.34
CA LEU A 473 19.11 -39.13 7.31
C LEU A 473 18.30 -39.90 6.27
N LEU A 474 18.78 -41.08 5.88
CA LEU A 474 18.06 -41.95 4.95
C LEU A 474 16.74 -42.43 5.56
N SER A 475 16.74 -42.80 6.85
CA SER A 475 15.53 -43.16 7.58
C SER A 475 14.54 -41.99 7.69
N LEU A 476 15.03 -40.76 7.92
CA LEU A 476 14.19 -39.56 7.89
C LEU A 476 13.55 -39.36 6.50
N ALA A 477 14.34 -39.46 5.43
CA ALA A 477 13.85 -39.30 4.06
C ALA A 477 12.83 -40.40 3.70
N GLU A 478 13.04 -41.64 4.13
CA GLU A 478 12.09 -42.74 3.95
C GLU A 478 10.79 -42.54 4.75
N SER A 479 10.89 -42.00 5.97
CA SER A 479 9.72 -41.62 6.75
C SER A 479 8.93 -40.49 6.08
N ILE A 480 9.61 -39.50 5.50
CA ILE A 480 8.95 -38.38 4.82
C ILE A 480 8.34 -38.84 3.50
N SER A 481 9.00 -39.72 2.73
CA SER A 481 8.49 -40.20 1.44
C SER A 481 7.19 -41.00 1.54
N THR A 482 6.89 -41.54 2.73
CA THR A 482 5.66 -42.28 3.04
C THR A 482 4.70 -41.50 3.94
N ASP A 483 5.01 -40.26 4.29
CA ASP A 483 4.19 -39.41 5.15
C ASP A 483 2.84 -39.12 4.49
N PRO A 484 1.71 -39.06 5.23
CA PRO A 484 0.41 -38.74 4.64
C PRO A 484 0.34 -37.33 4.02
N SER A 485 1.14 -36.38 4.49
CA SER A 485 1.12 -35.00 4.00
C SER A 485 1.79 -34.85 2.62
N PRO A 486 1.04 -34.46 1.56
CA PRO A 486 1.62 -34.26 0.24
C PRO A 486 2.67 -33.15 0.21
N ASP A 487 2.50 -32.08 0.99
CA ASP A 487 3.44 -30.94 0.99
C ASP A 487 4.81 -31.29 1.54
N ARG A 488 4.87 -32.24 2.48
CA ARG A 488 6.14 -32.76 3.02
C ARG A 488 6.84 -33.65 2.00
N ARG A 489 6.08 -34.52 1.32
CA ARG A 489 6.59 -35.33 0.21
C ARG A 489 7.09 -34.48 -0.95
N ARG A 490 6.42 -33.36 -1.25
CA ARG A 490 6.85 -32.37 -2.26
C ARG A 490 8.19 -31.74 -1.92
N ALA A 491 8.39 -31.32 -0.67
CA ALA A 491 9.67 -30.75 -0.22
C ALA A 491 10.83 -31.75 -0.41
N LEU A 492 10.60 -33.02 -0.04
CA LEU A 492 11.58 -34.08 -0.24
C LEU A 492 11.82 -34.36 -1.74
N ALA A 493 10.76 -34.43 -2.54
CA ALA A 493 10.82 -34.69 -3.98
C ALA A 493 11.75 -33.74 -4.72
N GLU A 494 11.66 -32.45 -4.42
CA GLU A 494 12.46 -31.41 -5.08
C GLU A 494 13.95 -31.54 -4.75
N VAL A 495 14.30 -31.88 -3.51
CA VAL A 495 15.70 -32.04 -3.06
C VAL A 495 16.31 -33.36 -3.56
N CYS A 496 15.53 -34.44 -3.54
CA CYS A 496 15.99 -35.76 -3.98
C CYS A 496 16.24 -35.84 -5.49
N ALA A 497 15.83 -34.84 -6.26
CA ALA A 497 16.07 -34.76 -7.69
C ALA A 497 17.55 -34.55 -8.09
N SER A 498 18.41 -34.18 -7.14
CA SER A 498 19.85 -33.98 -7.39
C SER A 498 20.53 -35.23 -7.98
N LEU A 499 21.53 -35.02 -8.85
CA LEU A 499 22.19 -36.10 -9.60
C LEU A 499 22.79 -37.19 -8.70
N TRP A 500 23.35 -36.82 -7.55
CA TRP A 500 23.94 -37.78 -6.62
C TRP A 500 22.86 -38.67 -5.96
N ALA A 501 21.73 -38.08 -5.56
CA ALA A 501 20.64 -38.81 -4.93
C ALA A 501 20.01 -39.77 -5.93
N ARG A 502 19.83 -39.35 -7.19
CA ARG A 502 19.36 -40.23 -8.29
C ARG A 502 20.30 -41.39 -8.58
N SER A 503 21.59 -41.22 -8.36
CA SER A 503 22.62 -42.25 -8.62
C SER A 503 22.90 -43.17 -7.42
N ASP A 504 22.50 -42.79 -6.21
CA ASP A 504 22.80 -43.55 -4.99
C ASP A 504 21.78 -44.68 -4.77
N VAL A 505 22.27 -45.92 -4.70
CA VAL A 505 21.43 -47.13 -4.51
C VAL A 505 20.59 -47.04 -3.23
N ARG A 506 21.08 -46.37 -2.19
CA ARG A 506 20.36 -46.22 -0.91
C ARG A 506 19.14 -45.32 -1.03
N MET A 507 19.13 -44.40 -2.00
CA MET A 507 18.02 -43.48 -2.28
C MET A 507 16.99 -44.05 -3.27
N ALA A 508 17.28 -45.21 -3.89
CA ALA A 508 16.44 -45.77 -4.95
C ALA A 508 15.01 -46.08 -4.49
N SER A 509 14.83 -46.59 -3.26
CA SER A 509 13.51 -46.84 -2.68
C SER A 509 12.69 -45.54 -2.55
N ILE A 510 13.32 -44.50 -2.02
CA ILE A 510 12.71 -43.17 -1.80
C ILE A 510 12.31 -42.54 -3.15
N LEU A 511 13.21 -42.53 -4.12
CA LEU A 511 12.95 -42.01 -5.46
C LEU A 511 11.90 -42.82 -6.21
N GLY A 512 11.89 -44.15 -6.03
CA GLY A 512 10.83 -45.02 -6.53
C GLY A 512 9.46 -44.60 -6.01
N ALA A 513 9.34 -44.36 -4.70
CA ALA A 513 8.10 -43.88 -4.08
C ALA A 513 7.70 -42.49 -4.61
N LEU A 514 8.62 -41.53 -4.66
CA LEU A 514 8.33 -40.16 -5.08
C LEU A 514 7.98 -40.05 -6.57
N SER A 515 8.63 -40.84 -7.43
CA SER A 515 8.33 -40.88 -8.88
C SER A 515 7.03 -41.59 -9.23
N THR A 516 6.47 -42.37 -8.31
CA THR A 516 5.19 -43.07 -8.49
C THR A 516 4.11 -42.61 -7.49
N ASP A 517 4.35 -41.48 -6.82
CA ASP A 517 3.44 -40.93 -5.82
C ASP A 517 2.05 -40.70 -6.43
N PRO A 518 0.95 -41.05 -5.75
CA PRO A 518 -0.39 -40.85 -6.28
C PRO A 518 -0.72 -39.37 -6.52
N VAL A 519 -0.08 -38.44 -5.80
CA VAL A 519 -0.33 -37.00 -5.91
C VAL A 519 0.54 -36.40 -7.03
N PRO A 520 -0.06 -35.83 -8.10
CA PRO A 520 0.71 -35.29 -9.22
C PRO A 520 1.68 -34.17 -8.85
N ASP A 521 1.38 -33.39 -7.81
CA ASP A 521 2.25 -32.30 -7.37
C ASP A 521 3.58 -32.78 -6.79
N VAL A 522 3.61 -33.95 -6.15
CA VAL A 522 4.86 -34.56 -5.67
C VAL A 522 5.73 -34.94 -6.86
N ARG A 523 5.13 -35.62 -7.85
CA ARG A 523 5.81 -36.03 -9.09
C ARG A 523 6.27 -34.82 -9.91
N ALA A 524 5.47 -33.74 -9.94
CA ALA A 524 5.82 -32.50 -10.61
C ALA A 524 6.96 -31.76 -9.88
N SER A 525 6.99 -31.75 -8.55
CA SER A 525 8.12 -31.21 -7.75
C SER A 525 9.40 -32.02 -7.99
N LEU A 526 9.32 -33.35 -8.10
CA LEU A 526 10.47 -34.18 -8.49
C LEU A 526 10.96 -33.80 -9.88
N MET A 527 10.06 -33.67 -10.85
CA MET A 527 10.42 -33.29 -12.24
C MET A 527 10.99 -31.88 -12.33
N ARG A 528 10.45 -30.93 -11.57
CA ARG A 528 10.99 -29.57 -11.44
C ARG A 528 12.40 -29.61 -10.88
N GLY A 529 12.61 -30.34 -9.78
CA GLY A 529 13.94 -30.53 -9.21
C GLY A 529 14.90 -31.15 -10.24
N ILE A 530 14.45 -32.10 -11.06
CA ILE A 530 15.29 -32.72 -12.11
C ILE A 530 15.69 -31.66 -13.15
N ALA A 531 14.75 -30.81 -13.57
CA ALA A 531 15.02 -29.70 -14.47
C ALA A 531 16.01 -28.68 -13.89
N MET A 532 16.01 -28.50 -12.56
CA MET A 532 16.80 -27.49 -11.86
C MET A 532 18.20 -27.95 -11.42
N TRP A 533 18.35 -29.20 -10.92
CA TRP A 533 19.61 -29.69 -10.32
C TRP A 533 20.55 -30.44 -11.29
N GLY A 534 20.13 -30.65 -12.55
CA GLY A 534 21.02 -30.97 -13.68
C GLY A 534 21.37 -32.44 -13.94
N GLY A 535 21.75 -32.70 -15.20
CA GLY A 535 22.40 -33.91 -15.74
C GLY A 535 21.66 -34.57 -16.92
N SER A 536 22.40 -34.97 -17.98
CA SER A 536 21.88 -35.79 -19.10
C SER A 536 21.54 -37.22 -18.69
N ASP A 537 22.04 -37.65 -17.54
CA ASP A 537 21.92 -39.02 -17.08
C ASP A 537 20.63 -39.22 -16.28
N ASP A 538 19.91 -40.31 -16.57
CA ASP A 538 18.71 -40.74 -15.84
C ASP A 538 18.95 -42.09 -15.13
N PRO A 539 19.84 -42.12 -14.11
CA PRO A 539 20.07 -43.33 -13.33
C PRO A 539 18.76 -43.73 -12.64
N GLY A 540 18.31 -44.97 -12.90
CA GLY A 540 17.05 -45.50 -12.36
C GLY A 540 15.81 -45.25 -13.22
N GLY A 541 15.91 -44.54 -14.34
CA GLY A 541 14.80 -44.37 -15.30
C GLY A 541 13.65 -43.51 -14.77
N TYR A 542 13.93 -42.55 -13.90
CA TYR A 542 12.91 -41.71 -13.26
C TYR A 542 12.45 -40.60 -14.21
N CYS A 543 13.38 -39.96 -14.93
CA CYS A 543 13.05 -38.96 -15.95
C CYS A 543 12.22 -39.60 -17.06
N ALA A 544 12.68 -40.74 -17.60
CA ALA A 544 11.98 -41.51 -18.64
C ALA A 544 10.56 -41.90 -18.22
N ARG A 545 10.32 -42.14 -16.93
CA ARG A 545 8.98 -42.40 -16.40
C ARG A 545 8.12 -41.14 -16.34
N LEU A 546 8.67 -40.03 -15.84
CA LEU A 546 7.93 -38.80 -15.59
C LEU A 546 7.59 -38.03 -16.89
N ILE A 547 8.40 -38.15 -17.94
CA ILE A 547 8.09 -37.52 -19.24
C ILE A 547 6.82 -38.09 -19.89
N HIS A 548 6.44 -39.33 -19.55
CA HIS A 548 5.22 -39.99 -20.01
C HIS A 548 4.05 -39.88 -19.02
N ASP A 549 4.17 -39.05 -17.98
CA ASP A 549 3.09 -38.87 -17.01
C ASP A 549 1.86 -38.25 -17.66
N SER A 550 0.68 -38.77 -17.34
CA SER A 550 -0.59 -38.27 -17.90
C SER A 550 -1.05 -36.94 -17.28
N SER A 551 -0.50 -36.55 -16.12
CA SER A 551 -0.88 -35.31 -15.47
C SER A 551 -0.25 -34.09 -16.15
N ILE A 552 -1.10 -33.13 -16.52
CA ILE A 552 -0.68 -31.84 -17.06
C ILE A 552 0.38 -31.12 -16.19
N ARG A 553 0.29 -31.27 -14.85
CA ARG A 553 1.24 -30.62 -13.92
C ARG A 553 2.65 -31.19 -14.05
N VAL A 554 2.77 -32.51 -14.23
CA VAL A 554 4.07 -33.17 -14.45
C VAL A 554 4.55 -32.89 -15.87
N ARG A 555 3.68 -33.01 -16.88
CA ARG A 555 4.00 -32.73 -18.29
C ARG A 555 4.57 -31.33 -18.51
N THR A 556 4.02 -30.30 -17.86
CA THR A 556 4.57 -28.94 -17.95
C THR A 556 6.02 -28.86 -17.44
N GLN A 557 6.34 -29.47 -16.30
CA GLN A 557 7.72 -29.51 -15.79
C GLN A 557 8.63 -30.37 -16.68
N ALA A 558 8.09 -31.46 -17.23
CA ALA A 558 8.81 -32.28 -18.19
C ALA A 558 9.17 -31.51 -19.47
N MET A 559 8.28 -30.64 -19.96
CA MET A 559 8.58 -29.82 -21.12
C MET A 559 9.69 -28.80 -20.87
N VAL A 560 9.77 -28.23 -19.65
CA VAL A 560 10.90 -27.36 -19.27
C VAL A 560 12.22 -28.13 -19.37
N TYR A 561 12.25 -29.35 -18.81
CA TYR A 561 13.43 -30.22 -18.89
C TYR A 561 13.81 -30.59 -20.34
N LEU A 562 12.84 -31.01 -21.15
CA LEU A 562 13.09 -31.40 -22.54
C LEU A 562 13.55 -30.21 -23.38
N GLY A 563 12.94 -29.03 -23.20
CA GLY A 563 13.38 -27.79 -23.86
C GLY A 563 14.83 -27.44 -23.51
N GLY A 564 15.20 -27.56 -22.23
CA GLY A 564 16.57 -27.31 -21.76
C GLY A 564 17.61 -28.29 -22.32
N ARG A 565 17.19 -29.48 -22.78
CA ARG A 565 18.08 -30.49 -23.37
C ARG A 565 18.14 -30.47 -24.90
N PHE A 566 17.18 -29.88 -25.59
CA PHE A 566 17.12 -29.87 -27.06
C PHE A 566 18.28 -29.10 -27.72
N PRO A 567 19.04 -29.67 -28.68
CA PRO A 567 18.67 -30.80 -29.54
C PRO A 567 19.17 -32.17 -29.06
N ARG A 568 19.75 -32.26 -27.86
CA ARG A 568 20.31 -33.50 -27.28
C ARG A 568 19.21 -34.40 -26.66
N LEU A 569 18.15 -34.63 -27.42
CA LEU A 569 17.05 -35.53 -27.07
C LEU A 569 17.25 -36.92 -27.69
N ASN A 570 16.93 -37.96 -26.95
CA ASN A 570 16.81 -39.30 -27.51
C ASN A 570 15.49 -39.46 -28.28
N ARG A 571 15.29 -40.60 -28.95
CA ARG A 571 14.09 -40.83 -29.78
C ARG A 571 12.78 -40.78 -28.99
N ASP A 572 12.79 -41.29 -27.77
CA ASP A 572 11.58 -41.35 -26.92
C ASP A 572 11.23 -39.95 -26.39
N GLU A 573 12.23 -39.19 -25.96
CA GLU A 573 12.10 -37.79 -25.55
C GLU A 573 11.60 -36.90 -26.70
N MET A 574 12.13 -37.11 -27.92
CA MET A 574 11.67 -36.38 -29.10
C MET A 574 10.22 -36.73 -29.45
N ALA A 575 9.79 -37.99 -29.29
CA ALA A 575 8.40 -38.38 -29.53
C ALA A 575 7.41 -37.66 -28.57
N VAL A 576 7.81 -37.43 -27.32
CA VAL A 576 7.01 -36.65 -26.36
C VAL A 576 6.93 -35.16 -26.78
N VAL A 577 8.02 -34.59 -27.29
CA VAL A 577 8.00 -33.24 -27.86
C VAL A 577 7.09 -33.17 -29.08
N ASP A 578 7.17 -34.13 -29.99
CA ASP A 578 6.30 -34.21 -31.18
C ASP A 578 4.81 -34.35 -30.80
N GLU A 579 4.50 -35.15 -29.78
CA GLU A 579 3.16 -35.28 -29.22
C GLU A 579 2.67 -33.93 -28.67
N ALA A 580 3.46 -33.25 -27.84
CA ALA A 580 3.14 -31.92 -27.31
C ALA A 580 2.91 -30.88 -28.41
N LEU A 581 3.75 -30.90 -29.46
CA LEU A 581 3.56 -30.05 -30.64
C LEU A 581 2.26 -30.40 -31.38
N SER A 582 1.88 -31.67 -31.46
CA SER A 582 0.65 -32.11 -32.14
C SER A 582 -0.63 -31.76 -31.39
N GLU A 583 -0.62 -31.83 -30.05
CA GLU A 583 -1.75 -31.48 -29.20
C GLU A 583 -2.06 -29.98 -29.22
N GLY A 584 -1.03 -29.13 -29.29
CA GLY A 584 -1.19 -27.68 -29.34
C GLY A 584 -1.60 -27.02 -28.02
N ASP A 585 -1.46 -27.71 -26.87
CA ASP A 585 -1.81 -27.14 -25.57
C ASP A 585 -0.86 -25.98 -25.20
N GLY A 586 -1.42 -24.78 -25.04
CA GLY A 586 -0.63 -23.58 -24.76
C GLY A 586 0.18 -23.62 -23.46
N ARG A 587 -0.21 -24.38 -22.43
CA ARG A 587 0.58 -24.50 -21.18
C ARG A 587 1.80 -25.37 -21.43
N ILE A 588 1.64 -26.45 -22.17
CA ILE A 588 2.72 -27.38 -22.54
C ILE A 588 3.72 -26.67 -23.47
N LEU A 589 3.23 -26.05 -24.54
CA LEU A 589 4.06 -25.32 -25.51
C LEU A 589 4.83 -24.16 -24.87
N ARG A 590 4.21 -23.42 -23.95
CA ARG A 590 4.90 -22.36 -23.19
C ARG A 590 6.01 -22.91 -22.30
N SER A 591 5.78 -24.06 -21.65
CA SER A 591 6.80 -24.68 -20.80
C SER A 591 7.97 -25.24 -21.62
N LEU A 592 7.69 -25.73 -22.82
CA LEU A 592 8.71 -26.17 -23.77
C LEU A 592 9.53 -24.98 -24.29
N ALA A 593 8.87 -23.89 -24.70
CA ALA A 593 9.53 -22.65 -25.09
C ALA A 593 10.37 -22.06 -23.94
N TRP A 594 9.87 -22.14 -22.70
CA TRP A 594 10.62 -21.73 -21.53
C TRP A 594 11.92 -22.52 -21.38
N GLY A 595 11.85 -23.86 -21.41
CA GLY A 595 13.02 -24.72 -21.35
C GLY A 595 14.03 -24.44 -22.46
N LEU A 596 13.56 -24.18 -23.68
CA LEU A 596 14.41 -23.78 -24.80
C LEU A 596 15.12 -22.46 -24.52
N LEU A 597 14.40 -21.44 -24.04
CA LEU A 597 14.94 -20.10 -23.83
C LEU A 597 15.82 -19.95 -22.57
N THR A 598 15.84 -20.97 -21.70
CA THR A 598 16.78 -21.09 -20.58
C THR A 598 18.17 -21.59 -20.96
N ARG A 599 18.46 -21.83 -22.25
CA ARG A 599 19.80 -22.25 -22.72
C ARG A 599 20.80 -21.09 -22.80
N GLU A 600 22.09 -21.44 -22.77
CA GLU A 600 23.18 -20.48 -23.00
C GLU A 600 23.15 -19.92 -24.42
N THR A 601 23.49 -18.63 -24.59
CA THR A 601 23.40 -17.93 -25.88
C THR A 601 24.31 -18.48 -26.98
N GLU A 602 25.31 -19.29 -26.61
CA GLU A 602 26.24 -19.93 -27.55
C GLU A 602 25.68 -21.25 -28.14
N GLU A 603 24.51 -21.70 -27.67
CA GLU A 603 23.87 -22.95 -28.09
C GLU A 603 22.66 -22.77 -29.02
N PHE A 604 22.42 -21.58 -29.57
CA PHE A 604 21.37 -21.34 -30.57
C PHE A 604 21.75 -21.93 -31.93
N SER A 605 21.53 -23.24 -32.08
CA SER A 605 21.69 -23.95 -33.35
C SER A 605 20.49 -23.70 -34.28
N THR A 606 20.62 -24.05 -35.57
CA THR A 606 19.51 -23.94 -36.52
C THR A 606 18.30 -24.76 -36.06
N GLU A 607 18.53 -25.96 -35.52
CA GLU A 607 17.47 -26.82 -35.00
C GLU A 607 16.72 -26.17 -33.83
N PHE A 608 17.42 -25.41 -32.99
CA PHE A 608 16.82 -24.68 -31.88
C PHE A 608 15.86 -23.60 -32.40
N THR A 609 16.31 -22.80 -33.37
CA THR A 609 15.51 -21.73 -33.99
C THR A 609 14.30 -22.32 -34.71
N ASP A 610 14.46 -23.44 -35.41
CA ASP A 610 13.38 -24.16 -36.09
C ASP A 610 12.32 -24.65 -35.09
N LEU A 611 12.72 -25.25 -33.97
CA LEU A 611 11.78 -25.72 -32.95
C LEU A 611 11.05 -24.55 -32.29
N LEU A 612 11.75 -23.46 -31.95
CA LEU A 612 11.11 -22.28 -31.37
C LEU A 612 10.11 -21.64 -32.34
N TRP A 613 10.44 -21.59 -33.63
CA TRP A 613 9.53 -21.14 -34.68
C TRP A 613 8.27 -22.01 -34.75
N VAL A 614 8.43 -23.34 -34.80
CA VAL A 614 7.30 -24.30 -34.81
C VAL A 614 6.43 -24.13 -33.56
N ILE A 615 7.04 -23.93 -32.39
CA ILE A 615 6.30 -23.68 -31.14
C ILE A 615 5.49 -22.39 -31.24
N LEU A 616 6.08 -21.29 -31.73
CA LEU A 616 5.40 -20.00 -31.89
C LEU A 616 4.23 -20.05 -32.90
N GLU A 617 4.35 -20.85 -33.97
CA GLU A 617 3.28 -21.07 -34.95
C GLU A 617 2.12 -21.88 -34.37
N ARG A 618 2.41 -22.86 -33.50
CA ARG A 618 1.39 -23.72 -32.88
C ARG A 618 0.83 -23.18 -31.57
N MET A 619 1.41 -22.11 -31.04
CA MET A 619 0.98 -21.50 -29.78
C MET A 619 -0.39 -20.84 -29.95
N PRO A 620 -1.33 -21.03 -29.00
CA PRO A 620 -2.60 -20.32 -29.03
C PRO A 620 -2.38 -18.80 -28.87
N PRO A 621 -3.32 -17.97 -29.36
CA PRO A 621 -3.32 -16.52 -29.09
C PRO A 621 -3.24 -16.25 -27.57
N GLY A 622 -2.43 -15.28 -27.14
CA GLY A 622 -2.18 -15.01 -25.70
C GLY A 622 -1.00 -15.78 -25.08
N GLY A 623 -0.35 -16.66 -25.84
CA GLY A 623 0.81 -17.41 -25.35
C GLY A 623 2.17 -16.73 -25.58
N ARG A 624 2.25 -15.83 -26.56
CA ARG A 624 3.52 -15.30 -27.10
C ARG A 624 4.19 -14.29 -26.16
N GLY A 625 3.44 -13.61 -25.30
CA GLY A 625 3.98 -12.62 -24.37
C GLY A 625 4.97 -13.21 -23.37
N LEU A 626 4.75 -14.44 -22.90
CA LEU A 626 5.71 -15.14 -22.04
C LEU A 626 7.00 -15.48 -22.76
N VAL A 627 6.90 -15.89 -24.03
CA VAL A 627 8.06 -16.12 -24.90
C VAL A 627 8.79 -14.81 -25.15
N ALA A 628 8.09 -13.72 -25.47
CA ALA A 628 8.66 -12.40 -25.68
C ALA A 628 9.39 -11.86 -24.44
N ARG A 629 8.87 -12.11 -23.22
CA ARG A 629 9.57 -11.76 -21.97
C ARG A 629 10.90 -12.49 -21.82
N GLN A 630 10.95 -13.75 -22.26
CA GLN A 630 12.17 -14.56 -22.20
C GLN A 630 13.14 -14.19 -23.32
N VAL A 631 12.65 -13.92 -24.53
CA VAL A 631 13.47 -13.42 -25.63
C VAL A 631 14.10 -12.07 -25.24
N GLY A 632 13.29 -11.10 -24.80
CA GLY A 632 13.77 -9.80 -24.33
C GLY A 632 14.71 -9.13 -25.33
N GLY A 633 15.86 -8.63 -24.85
CA GLY A 633 16.91 -8.01 -25.68
C GLY A 633 17.65 -8.97 -26.62
N ARG A 634 17.36 -10.28 -26.57
CA ARG A 634 18.03 -11.29 -27.39
C ARG A 634 17.39 -11.44 -28.77
N LEU A 635 16.31 -10.71 -29.08
CA LEU A 635 15.57 -10.81 -30.36
C LEU A 635 16.48 -10.71 -31.59
N ARG A 636 17.55 -9.89 -31.52
CA ARG A 636 18.54 -9.73 -32.60
C ARG A 636 19.28 -11.01 -33.02
N TYR A 637 19.31 -12.03 -32.16
CA TYR A 637 20.01 -13.30 -32.42
C TYR A 637 19.11 -14.36 -33.05
N PHE A 638 17.82 -14.07 -33.25
CA PHE A 638 16.87 -14.99 -33.85
C PHE A 638 16.63 -14.67 -35.33
N ASP A 639 16.41 -15.72 -36.13
CA ASP A 639 16.09 -15.59 -37.55
C ASP A 639 14.74 -14.88 -37.79
N MET A 640 14.56 -14.39 -39.02
CA MET A 640 13.38 -13.61 -39.41
C MET A 640 12.06 -14.34 -39.21
N ASP A 641 12.04 -15.67 -39.35
CA ASP A 641 10.81 -16.45 -39.19
C ASP A 641 10.36 -16.52 -37.73
N VAL A 642 11.27 -16.67 -36.77
CA VAL A 642 10.97 -16.58 -35.33
C VAL A 642 10.52 -15.17 -34.97
N ARG A 643 11.20 -14.15 -35.49
CA ARG A 643 10.86 -12.75 -35.21
C ARG A 643 9.47 -12.38 -35.74
N ARG A 644 9.13 -12.81 -36.97
CA ARG A 644 7.80 -12.63 -37.56
C ARG A 644 6.73 -13.39 -36.78
N ALA A 645 7.00 -14.64 -36.40
CA ALA A 645 6.07 -15.45 -35.62
C ALA A 645 5.84 -14.91 -34.20
N LEU A 646 6.80 -14.20 -33.61
CA LEU A 646 6.67 -13.58 -32.29
C LEU A 646 5.69 -12.40 -32.28
N VAL A 647 5.59 -11.66 -33.39
CA VAL A 647 4.78 -10.43 -33.49
C VAL A 647 3.44 -10.63 -34.22
N SER A 648 3.14 -11.86 -34.65
CA SER A 648 1.89 -12.22 -35.33
C SER A 648 0.83 -12.73 -34.34
N ASN A 649 -0.46 -12.63 -34.71
CA ASN A 649 -1.61 -13.18 -33.96
C ASN A 649 -1.58 -12.86 -32.44
N LEU A 650 -1.31 -11.61 -32.08
CA LEU A 650 -1.18 -11.15 -30.69
C LEU A 650 -2.53 -10.84 -30.04
N GLU A 651 -2.76 -11.40 -28.86
CA GLU A 651 -3.86 -11.00 -27.97
C GLU A 651 -3.44 -9.87 -27.04
N GLU A 652 -4.39 -9.25 -26.35
CA GLU A 652 -4.12 -8.13 -25.43
C GLU A 652 -3.08 -8.47 -24.35
N GLU A 653 -3.09 -9.70 -23.85
CA GLU A 653 -2.15 -10.21 -22.83
C GLU A 653 -0.69 -10.27 -23.33
N ASP A 654 -0.48 -10.44 -24.64
CA ASP A 654 0.85 -10.53 -25.25
C ASP A 654 1.48 -9.15 -25.48
N ARG A 655 0.64 -8.16 -25.78
CA ARG A 655 1.07 -6.86 -26.36
C ARG A 655 2.12 -6.16 -25.52
N THR A 656 1.96 -6.07 -24.21
CA THR A 656 2.93 -5.36 -23.34
C THR A 656 4.30 -6.03 -23.37
N ALA A 657 4.34 -7.36 -23.34
CA ALA A 657 5.58 -8.11 -23.36
C ALA A 657 6.28 -8.03 -24.72
N VAL A 658 5.51 -8.11 -25.81
CA VAL A 658 6.04 -8.00 -27.17
C VAL A 658 6.53 -6.58 -27.45
N VAL A 659 5.78 -5.55 -27.04
CA VAL A 659 6.21 -4.15 -27.16
C VAL A 659 7.50 -3.91 -26.38
N LEU A 660 7.62 -4.41 -25.15
CA LEU A 660 8.85 -4.31 -24.39
C LEU A 660 10.01 -5.01 -25.11
N CYS A 661 9.78 -6.22 -25.61
CA CYS A 661 10.78 -6.97 -26.39
C CYS A 661 11.23 -6.19 -27.63
N LEU A 662 10.32 -5.58 -28.38
CA LEU A 662 10.64 -4.78 -29.56
C LEU A 662 11.37 -3.48 -29.19
N LEU A 663 10.94 -2.79 -28.12
CA LEU A 663 11.60 -1.57 -27.62
C LEU A 663 13.05 -1.83 -27.20
N MET A 664 13.30 -2.94 -26.50
CA MET A 664 14.66 -3.37 -26.13
C MET A 664 15.57 -3.63 -27.35
N ASN A 665 14.98 -3.84 -28.53
CA ASN A 665 15.71 -4.12 -29.78
C ASN A 665 15.48 -3.04 -30.84
N TYR A 666 15.01 -1.83 -30.47
CA TYR A 666 14.53 -0.80 -31.40
C TYR A 666 15.53 -0.50 -32.53
N SER A 667 16.82 -0.37 -32.21
CA SER A 667 17.88 -0.09 -33.18
C SER A 667 18.17 -1.22 -34.18
N TRP A 668 17.63 -2.41 -33.95
CA TRP A 668 17.80 -3.62 -34.77
C TRP A 668 16.48 -4.10 -35.40
N LEU A 669 15.42 -3.30 -35.31
CA LEU A 669 14.15 -3.61 -35.95
C LEU A 669 14.23 -3.29 -37.45
N THR A 670 13.62 -4.15 -38.25
CA THR A 670 13.30 -3.86 -39.65
C THR A 670 12.20 -2.80 -39.73
N ASP A 671 12.04 -2.15 -40.89
CA ASP A 671 10.97 -1.16 -41.10
C ASP A 671 9.57 -1.73 -40.82
N GLU A 672 9.36 -3.01 -41.17
CA GLU A 672 8.10 -3.72 -40.91
C GLU A 672 7.86 -3.92 -39.40
N GLU A 673 8.87 -4.36 -38.65
CA GLU A 673 8.78 -4.56 -37.20
C GLU A 673 8.64 -3.22 -36.45
N ALA A 674 9.34 -2.18 -36.89
CA ALA A 674 9.21 -0.83 -36.35
C ALA A 674 7.79 -0.29 -36.59
N HIS A 675 7.24 -0.48 -37.81
CA HIS A 675 5.85 -0.13 -38.09
C HIS A 675 4.87 -0.89 -37.18
N LYS A 676 5.11 -2.19 -36.97
CA LYS A 676 4.28 -3.01 -36.07
C LYS A 676 4.36 -2.54 -34.62
N LEU A 677 5.57 -2.22 -34.11
CA LEU A 677 5.76 -1.62 -32.79
C LEU A 677 4.92 -0.35 -32.65
N TRP A 678 4.98 0.56 -33.64
CA TRP A 678 4.24 1.81 -33.57
C TRP A 678 2.73 1.63 -33.61
N SER A 679 2.22 0.68 -34.41
CA SER A 679 0.80 0.29 -34.38
C SER A 679 0.39 -0.21 -32.99
N LEU A 680 1.21 -1.07 -32.36
CA LEU A 680 0.93 -1.58 -31.03
C LEU A 680 0.99 -0.52 -29.93
N VAL A 681 1.85 0.49 -30.09
CA VAL A 681 2.01 1.61 -29.15
C VAL A 681 0.87 2.62 -29.28
N ALA A 682 0.54 3.04 -30.51
CA ALA A 682 -0.41 4.11 -30.78
C ALA A 682 -1.81 3.82 -30.20
N ASP A 683 -2.24 2.56 -30.26
CA ASP A 683 -3.56 2.12 -29.80
C ASP A 683 -3.78 2.26 -28.28
N ARG A 684 -2.69 2.27 -27.48
CA ARG A 684 -2.78 2.11 -26.02
C ARG A 684 -2.04 3.17 -25.21
N ILE A 685 -1.05 3.87 -25.80
CA ILE A 685 -0.19 4.81 -25.06
C ILE A 685 -0.97 5.94 -24.39
N ALA A 686 -2.09 6.38 -24.95
CA ALA A 686 -2.92 7.39 -24.31
C ALA A 686 -3.78 6.85 -23.17
N GLY A 687 -4.21 5.59 -23.26
CA GLY A 687 -5.22 4.98 -22.39
C GLY A 687 -4.66 4.24 -21.16
N ASP A 688 -3.38 3.87 -21.14
CA ASP A 688 -2.78 3.07 -20.07
C ASP A 688 -1.49 3.71 -19.54
N MET A 689 -1.53 4.16 -18.28
CA MET A 689 -0.42 4.87 -17.62
C MET A 689 0.82 4.00 -17.47
N ASN A 690 0.66 2.72 -17.13
CA ASN A 690 1.79 1.80 -16.92
C ASN A 690 2.46 1.48 -18.27
N PHE A 691 1.65 1.27 -19.30
CA PHE A 691 2.14 1.05 -20.65
C PHE A 691 2.83 2.31 -21.21
N ALA A 692 2.25 3.49 -21.00
CA ALA A 692 2.87 4.76 -21.39
C ALA A 692 4.20 5.00 -20.67
N SER A 693 4.26 4.75 -19.36
CA SER A 693 5.50 4.84 -18.58
C SER A 693 6.56 3.86 -19.09
N LEU A 694 6.17 2.66 -19.53
CA LEU A 694 7.08 1.68 -20.12
C LEU A 694 7.64 2.16 -21.45
N VAL A 695 6.79 2.63 -22.37
CA VAL A 695 7.21 3.07 -23.71
C VAL A 695 8.07 4.34 -23.64
N LEU A 696 7.62 5.34 -22.87
CA LEU A 696 8.30 6.64 -22.74
C LEU A 696 9.68 6.54 -22.08
N ARG A 697 10.01 5.43 -21.39
CA ARG A 697 11.37 5.21 -20.88
C ARG A 697 12.40 5.11 -22.01
N TYR A 698 12.01 4.58 -23.16
CA TYR A 698 12.85 4.41 -24.36
C TYR A 698 12.82 5.63 -25.30
N PHE A 699 12.25 6.76 -24.85
CA PHE A 699 12.03 7.95 -25.68
C PHE A 699 13.30 8.48 -26.37
N SER A 700 14.43 8.46 -25.67
CA SER A 700 15.75 8.83 -26.20
C SER A 700 16.20 7.94 -27.36
N SER A 701 15.77 6.68 -27.42
CA SER A 701 16.14 5.76 -28.50
C SER A 701 15.37 6.02 -29.80
N PHE A 702 14.29 6.81 -29.77
CA PHE A 702 13.47 7.06 -30.95
C PHE A 702 14.02 8.19 -31.83
N GLU A 703 13.69 8.15 -33.13
CA GLU A 703 13.99 9.24 -34.06
C GLU A 703 13.17 10.52 -33.71
N PRO A 704 13.70 11.74 -33.94
CA PRO A 704 13.04 12.99 -33.54
C PRO A 704 11.60 13.16 -34.05
N ALA A 705 11.32 12.72 -35.29
CA ALA A 705 9.97 12.77 -35.86
C ALA A 705 9.00 11.85 -35.10
N ARG A 706 9.47 10.68 -34.64
CA ARG A 706 8.70 9.71 -33.86
C ARG A 706 8.48 10.20 -32.43
N ARG A 707 9.48 10.83 -31.81
CA ARG A 707 9.37 11.49 -30.49
C ARG A 707 8.23 12.51 -30.49
N SER A 708 8.23 13.42 -31.45
CA SER A 708 7.19 14.45 -31.60
C SER A 708 5.81 13.84 -31.85
N SER A 709 5.72 12.83 -32.73
CA SER A 709 4.45 12.15 -33.03
C SER A 709 3.88 11.43 -31.80
N LEU A 710 4.72 10.80 -31.00
CA LEU A 710 4.31 10.06 -29.81
C LEU A 710 3.81 11.00 -28.71
N VAL A 711 4.56 12.06 -28.44
CA VAL A 711 4.15 13.11 -27.50
C VAL A 711 2.85 13.75 -27.97
N ARG A 712 2.71 14.09 -29.25
CA ARG A 712 1.47 14.64 -29.80
C ARG A 712 0.29 13.70 -29.61
N THR A 713 0.47 12.40 -29.88
CA THR A 713 -0.57 11.37 -29.67
C THR A 713 -1.04 11.32 -28.23
N VAL A 714 -0.10 11.42 -27.27
CA VAL A 714 -0.42 11.47 -25.85
C VAL A 714 -1.15 12.77 -25.47
N LEU A 715 -0.68 13.92 -25.95
CA LEU A 715 -1.21 15.23 -25.59
C LEU A 715 -2.59 15.53 -26.19
N THR A 716 -2.89 15.03 -27.39
CA THR A 716 -4.16 15.29 -28.08
C THR A 716 -5.26 14.27 -27.78
N ALA A 717 -4.91 13.13 -27.19
CA ALA A 717 -5.87 12.08 -26.86
C ALA A 717 -6.84 12.47 -25.74
N GLU A 718 -8.05 11.90 -25.78
CA GLU A 718 -9.08 12.14 -24.77
C GLU A 718 -8.71 11.58 -23.40
N ALA A 719 -8.05 10.42 -23.38
CA ALA A 719 -7.60 9.78 -22.14
C ALA A 719 -6.53 10.61 -21.41
N TYR A 720 -6.56 10.57 -20.08
CA TYR A 720 -5.60 11.30 -19.22
C TYR A 720 -4.36 10.47 -18.88
N ASN A 721 -4.48 9.14 -18.89
CA ASN A 721 -3.49 8.22 -18.35
C ASN A 721 -2.10 8.36 -19.01
N GLY A 722 -2.06 8.55 -20.33
CA GLY A 722 -0.80 8.82 -21.04
C GLY A 722 -0.18 10.17 -20.68
N ARG A 723 -0.99 11.23 -20.55
CA ARG A 723 -0.52 12.59 -20.17
C ARG A 723 0.03 12.60 -18.75
N GLU A 724 -0.59 11.83 -17.87
CA GLU A 724 -0.11 11.64 -16.49
C GLU A 724 1.22 10.90 -16.45
N ALA A 725 1.35 9.78 -17.17
CA ALA A 725 2.61 9.06 -17.27
C ALA A 725 3.75 9.95 -17.82
N LEU A 726 3.46 10.75 -18.84
CA LEU A 726 4.40 11.71 -19.41
C LEU A 726 4.82 12.76 -18.37
N SER A 727 3.86 13.34 -17.63
CA SER A 727 4.14 14.35 -16.61
C SER A 727 4.93 13.80 -15.42
N GLN A 728 4.63 12.57 -14.97
CA GLN A 728 5.41 11.92 -13.91
C GLN A 728 6.87 11.67 -14.31
N LEU A 729 7.13 11.40 -15.60
CA LEU A 729 8.48 11.24 -16.10
C LEU A 729 9.21 12.58 -16.21
N ILE A 730 8.53 13.64 -16.68
CA ILE A 730 9.07 15.01 -16.70
C ILE A 730 9.46 15.45 -15.28
N GLY A 731 8.59 15.23 -14.29
CA GLY A 731 8.86 15.56 -12.87
C GLY A 731 10.04 14.79 -12.26
N ARG A 732 10.53 13.71 -12.91
CA ARG A 732 11.76 12.99 -12.54
C ARG A 732 13.00 13.52 -13.28
N ALA A 733 12.97 14.77 -13.74
CA ALA A 733 14.04 15.44 -14.48
C ALA A 733 14.39 14.80 -15.84
N ARG A 734 13.39 14.25 -16.55
CA ARG A 734 13.56 13.83 -17.96
C ARG A 734 13.42 15.02 -18.90
N TRP A 735 14.51 15.78 -19.04
CA TRP A 735 14.54 17.01 -19.85
C TRP A 735 14.26 16.79 -21.33
N ASP A 736 14.66 15.63 -21.87
CA ASP A 736 14.37 15.21 -23.25
C ASP A 736 12.87 15.14 -23.55
N LEU A 737 12.10 14.59 -22.60
CA LEU A 737 10.64 14.55 -22.66
C LEU A 737 10.03 15.93 -22.44
N ALA A 738 10.59 16.73 -21.53
CA ALA A 738 10.09 18.07 -21.21
C ALA A 738 10.21 19.02 -22.42
N GLU A 739 11.38 19.04 -23.08
CA GLU A 739 11.65 19.87 -24.26
C GLU A 739 10.71 19.50 -25.41
N THR A 740 10.63 18.21 -25.76
CA THR A 740 9.74 17.76 -26.85
C THR A 740 8.27 18.02 -26.51
N ALA A 741 7.86 17.82 -25.24
CA ALA A 741 6.50 18.12 -24.79
C ALA A 741 6.17 19.60 -24.88
N LEU A 742 7.12 20.48 -24.59
CA LEU A 742 6.97 21.92 -24.67
C LEU A 742 6.86 22.39 -26.14
N GLU A 743 7.71 21.88 -27.02
CA GLU A 743 7.64 22.14 -28.46
C GLU A 743 6.30 21.71 -29.06
N VAL A 744 5.85 20.49 -28.74
CA VAL A 744 4.56 19.98 -29.22
C VAL A 744 3.40 20.76 -28.61
N SER A 745 3.48 21.15 -27.34
CA SER A 745 2.46 21.99 -26.68
C SER A 745 2.36 23.37 -27.35
N ARG A 746 3.48 23.99 -27.73
CA ARG A 746 3.51 25.23 -28.51
C ARG A 746 2.86 25.07 -29.89
N ALA A 747 3.19 23.98 -30.59
CA ALA A 747 2.62 23.70 -31.90
C ALA A 747 1.09 23.50 -31.83
N ILE A 748 0.60 22.76 -30.83
CA ILE A 748 -0.83 22.54 -30.60
C ILE A 748 -1.51 23.86 -30.19
N THR A 749 -0.89 24.67 -29.32
CA THR A 749 -1.47 25.96 -28.89
C THR A 749 -1.62 26.93 -30.07
N GLY A 750 -0.69 26.91 -31.03
CA GLY A 750 -0.74 27.78 -32.21
C GLY A 750 -1.61 27.27 -33.37
N THR A 751 -1.73 25.96 -33.58
CA THR A 751 -2.34 25.39 -34.79
C THR A 751 -3.38 24.28 -34.55
N GLY A 752 -3.53 23.83 -33.30
CA GLY A 752 -4.46 22.77 -32.91
C GLY A 752 -5.91 23.22 -32.88
N THR A 753 -6.83 22.26 -32.93
CA THR A 753 -8.28 22.49 -32.73
C THR A 753 -8.58 22.96 -31.30
N PRO A 754 -9.71 23.66 -31.04
CA PRO A 754 -10.09 24.06 -29.69
C PRO A 754 -10.11 22.91 -28.68
N GLU A 755 -10.49 21.71 -29.10
CA GLU A 755 -10.51 20.49 -28.28
C GLU A 755 -9.10 20.02 -27.93
N GLU A 756 -8.16 20.03 -28.88
CA GLU A 756 -6.76 19.69 -28.64
C GLU A 756 -6.09 20.71 -27.70
N ARG A 757 -6.35 22.01 -27.91
CA ARG A 757 -5.82 23.07 -27.03
C ARG A 757 -6.40 22.97 -25.62
N ALA A 758 -7.69 22.69 -25.48
CA ALA A 758 -8.32 22.51 -24.17
C ALA A 758 -7.69 21.34 -23.38
N ARG A 759 -7.30 20.25 -24.06
CA ARG A 759 -6.67 19.08 -23.42
C ARG A 759 -5.28 19.36 -22.86
N LEU A 760 -4.59 20.39 -23.36
CA LEU A 760 -3.27 20.77 -22.85
C LEU A 760 -3.32 21.40 -21.46
N ALA A 761 -4.44 22.03 -21.07
CA ALA A 761 -4.47 22.91 -19.89
C ALA A 761 -4.00 22.19 -18.60
N TRP A 762 -4.47 20.97 -18.36
CA TRP A 762 -4.01 20.16 -17.23
C TRP A 762 -2.55 19.73 -17.33
N PHE A 763 -2.09 19.36 -18.53
CA PHE A 763 -0.72 18.93 -18.73
C PHE A 763 0.28 20.08 -18.54
N VAL A 764 -0.03 21.26 -19.09
CA VAL A 764 0.80 22.47 -18.96
C VAL A 764 0.90 22.91 -17.51
N LEU A 765 -0.23 22.96 -16.79
CA LEU A 765 -0.23 23.33 -15.37
C LEU A 765 0.55 22.33 -14.50
N TRP A 766 0.46 21.02 -14.81
CA TRP A 766 1.16 20.00 -14.01
C TRP A 766 2.69 20.14 -14.14
N ASN A 767 3.16 20.47 -15.34
CA ASN A 767 4.59 20.53 -15.65
C ASN A 767 5.13 21.96 -15.62
N LEU A 768 4.42 22.90 -14.97
CA LEU A 768 4.75 24.32 -15.00
C LEU A 768 6.16 24.61 -14.47
N ASP A 769 6.55 23.96 -13.36
CA ASP A 769 7.89 24.09 -12.79
C ASP A 769 8.99 23.58 -13.75
N SER A 770 8.69 22.54 -14.52
CA SER A 770 9.61 21.97 -15.50
C SER A 770 9.67 22.76 -16.82
N PHE A 771 8.58 23.45 -17.20
CA PHE A 771 8.51 24.32 -18.38
C PHE A 771 8.96 25.76 -18.10
N GLY A 772 8.99 26.17 -16.84
CA GLY A 772 9.40 27.51 -16.42
C GLY A 772 8.59 28.63 -17.09
N GLY A 773 9.27 29.70 -17.51
CA GLY A 773 8.62 30.88 -18.11
C GLY A 773 7.86 30.58 -19.40
N GLU A 774 8.28 29.58 -20.17
CA GLU A 774 7.55 29.16 -21.38
C GLU A 774 6.22 28.49 -21.05
N GLY A 775 6.15 27.79 -19.91
CA GLY A 775 4.89 27.25 -19.38
C GLY A 775 3.90 28.36 -19.01
N MET A 776 4.39 29.42 -18.35
CA MET A 776 3.58 30.61 -18.04
C MET A 776 3.08 31.32 -19.30
N GLU A 777 3.90 31.40 -20.35
CA GLU A 777 3.49 31.94 -21.65
C GLU A 777 2.34 31.13 -22.27
N LEU A 778 2.41 29.78 -22.20
CA LEU A 778 1.33 28.91 -22.65
C LEU A 778 0.03 29.13 -21.86
N VAL A 779 0.12 29.28 -20.53
CA VAL A 779 -1.03 29.62 -19.69
C VAL A 779 -1.64 30.96 -20.10
N GLY A 780 -0.82 31.97 -20.36
CA GLY A 780 -1.28 33.28 -20.85
C GLY A 780 -2.02 33.18 -22.19
N ARG A 781 -1.46 32.44 -23.15
CA ARG A 781 -2.11 32.19 -24.45
C ARG A 781 -3.44 31.44 -24.31
N MET A 782 -3.54 30.51 -23.37
CA MET A 782 -4.79 29.79 -23.09
C MET A 782 -5.85 30.67 -22.44
N LEU A 783 -5.42 31.63 -21.61
CA LEU A 783 -6.31 32.59 -20.95
C LEU A 783 -6.92 33.58 -21.96
N GLU A 784 -6.13 33.98 -22.97
CA GLU A 784 -6.56 34.86 -24.07
C GLU A 784 -7.16 34.11 -25.27
N ASP A 785 -7.29 32.78 -25.21
CA ASP A 785 -7.81 31.96 -26.31
C ASP A 785 -9.25 32.36 -26.64
N GLU A 786 -9.59 32.47 -27.93
CA GLU A 786 -10.94 32.84 -28.38
C GLU A 786 -12.02 31.83 -27.92
N SER A 787 -11.64 30.55 -27.76
CA SER A 787 -12.58 29.48 -27.40
C SER A 787 -12.85 29.41 -25.90
N PRO A 788 -14.12 29.52 -25.45
CA PRO A 788 -14.46 29.34 -24.04
C PRO A 788 -14.20 27.92 -23.53
N LEU A 789 -14.11 26.93 -24.44
CA LEU A 789 -13.73 25.56 -24.08
C LEU A 789 -12.30 25.49 -23.51
N VAL A 790 -11.38 26.25 -24.08
CA VAL A 790 -9.97 26.29 -23.65
C VAL A 790 -9.86 27.00 -22.30
N ARG A 791 -10.48 28.17 -22.18
CA ARG A 791 -10.50 28.98 -20.94
C ARG A 791 -11.17 28.24 -19.77
N SER A 792 -12.29 27.56 -20.01
CA SER A 792 -12.95 26.73 -18.99
C SER A 792 -12.15 25.47 -18.65
N SER A 793 -11.42 24.88 -19.60
CA SER A 793 -10.51 23.77 -19.34
C SER A 793 -9.35 24.16 -18.42
N LEU A 794 -8.85 25.39 -18.54
CA LEU A 794 -7.85 25.95 -17.64
C LEU A 794 -8.36 26.04 -16.20
N ALA A 795 -9.55 26.60 -15.98
CA ALA A 795 -10.18 26.61 -14.66
C ALA A 795 -10.38 25.19 -14.09
N ARG A 796 -10.84 24.24 -14.92
CA ARG A 796 -11.02 22.84 -14.51
C ARG A 796 -9.71 22.15 -14.16
N ALA A 797 -8.65 22.46 -14.90
CA ALA A 797 -7.33 21.93 -14.64
C ALA A 797 -6.77 22.42 -13.31
N MET A 798 -6.93 23.71 -12.99
CA MET A 798 -6.58 24.28 -11.68
C MET A 798 -7.37 23.63 -10.54
N LEU A 799 -8.69 23.48 -10.72
CA LEU A 799 -9.56 22.76 -9.78
C LEU A 799 -9.06 21.34 -9.50
N LYS A 800 -8.62 20.61 -10.53
CA LYS A 800 -8.14 19.23 -10.40
C LYS A 800 -6.77 19.11 -9.70
N GLN A 801 -5.89 20.11 -9.81
CA GLN A 801 -4.52 20.03 -9.27
C GLN A 801 -4.39 20.46 -7.80
N GLY A 802 -5.32 21.26 -7.29
CA GLY A 802 -5.50 21.40 -5.84
C GLY A 802 -4.41 22.13 -5.05
N VAL A 803 -3.60 23.01 -5.67
CA VAL A 803 -2.62 23.86 -4.97
C VAL A 803 -2.57 25.23 -5.65
N VAL A 804 -2.75 26.32 -4.87
CA VAL A 804 -2.67 27.72 -5.33
C VAL A 804 -1.42 28.36 -4.72
N ASP A 805 -0.25 27.78 -5.02
CA ASP A 805 1.05 28.39 -4.76
C ASP A 805 1.86 28.38 -6.06
N GLY A 806 2.69 29.42 -6.30
CA GLY A 806 3.55 29.52 -7.49
C GLY A 806 3.19 30.60 -8.52
N GLY A 807 2.41 31.63 -8.16
CA GLY A 807 2.19 32.79 -9.02
C GLY A 807 1.05 32.66 -10.05
N LEU A 808 0.22 31.62 -9.95
CA LEU A 808 -0.99 31.42 -10.76
C LEU A 808 -2.28 31.96 -10.10
N GLU A 809 -2.18 32.56 -8.92
CA GLU A 809 -3.34 33.02 -8.15
C GLU A 809 -4.23 34.01 -8.93
N TRP A 810 -3.62 34.84 -9.78
CA TRP A 810 -4.31 35.83 -10.60
C TRP A 810 -5.20 35.23 -11.71
N VAL A 811 -4.99 33.96 -12.09
CA VAL A 811 -5.68 33.33 -13.22
C VAL A 811 -7.16 33.12 -12.94
N LEU A 812 -7.52 32.60 -11.76
CA LEU A 812 -8.92 32.34 -11.40
C LEU A 812 -9.76 33.62 -11.29
N PRO A 813 -9.29 34.73 -10.66
CA PRO A 813 -9.97 36.02 -10.71
C PRO A 813 -10.23 36.56 -12.12
N VAL A 814 -9.29 36.36 -13.06
CA VAL A 814 -9.48 36.74 -14.47
C VAL A 814 -10.58 35.90 -15.11
N LEU A 815 -10.55 34.58 -14.94
CA LEU A 815 -11.58 33.66 -15.46
C LEU A 815 -12.96 33.90 -14.81
N ALA A 816 -12.99 34.31 -13.54
CA ALA A 816 -14.21 34.71 -12.85
C ALA A 816 -14.86 35.96 -13.47
N ALA A 817 -14.09 36.80 -14.17
CA ALA A 817 -14.57 37.99 -14.87
C ALA A 817 -14.92 37.74 -16.34
N ASP A 818 -14.83 36.50 -16.83
CA ASP A 818 -15.07 36.16 -18.24
C ASP A 818 -16.50 36.49 -18.68
N SER A 819 -16.67 36.92 -19.93
CA SER A 819 -17.99 37.16 -20.53
C SER A 819 -18.86 35.90 -20.61
N GLU A 820 -18.24 34.72 -20.73
CA GLU A 820 -18.92 33.45 -20.94
C GLU A 820 -19.31 32.76 -19.63
N ARG A 821 -20.60 32.42 -19.49
CA ARG A 821 -21.14 31.79 -18.27
C ARG A 821 -20.49 30.43 -17.96
N SER A 822 -20.09 29.67 -18.99
CA SER A 822 -19.48 28.34 -18.84
C SER A 822 -18.09 28.41 -18.21
N VAL A 823 -17.36 29.50 -18.47
CA VAL A 823 -16.05 29.77 -17.87
C VAL A 823 -16.22 30.22 -16.43
N ARG A 824 -17.10 31.20 -16.19
CA ARG A 824 -17.39 31.70 -14.83
C ARG A 824 -17.88 30.62 -13.88
N ALA A 825 -18.74 29.70 -14.34
CA ALA A 825 -19.24 28.61 -13.51
C ALA A 825 -18.12 27.68 -13.01
N VAL A 826 -17.20 27.27 -13.88
CA VAL A 826 -16.06 26.41 -13.50
C VAL A 826 -15.04 27.17 -12.66
N ALA A 827 -14.81 28.46 -12.94
CA ALA A 827 -13.96 29.31 -12.13
C ALA A 827 -14.53 29.49 -10.70
N GLY A 828 -15.84 29.64 -10.57
CA GLY A 828 -16.52 29.74 -9.27
C GLY A 828 -16.43 28.47 -8.44
N GLU A 829 -16.60 27.30 -9.07
CA GLU A 829 -16.38 26.00 -8.42
C GLU A 829 -14.94 25.87 -7.93
N ALA A 830 -13.96 26.27 -8.77
CA ALA A 830 -12.54 26.25 -8.43
C ALA A 830 -12.20 27.16 -7.23
N ILE A 831 -12.64 28.42 -7.28
CA ILE A 831 -12.41 29.40 -6.23
C ILE A 831 -13.10 28.97 -4.93
N GLY A 832 -14.33 28.45 -5.01
CA GLY A 832 -15.08 27.98 -3.84
C GLY A 832 -14.38 26.82 -3.14
N LYS A 833 -13.83 25.86 -3.89
CA LYS A 833 -13.20 24.64 -3.34
C LYS A 833 -11.83 24.91 -2.71
N LEU A 834 -11.03 25.78 -3.31
CA LEU A 834 -9.64 26.01 -2.93
C LEU A 834 -9.46 27.02 -1.78
N ALA A 835 -10.51 27.36 -1.04
CA ALA A 835 -10.52 28.48 -0.09
C ALA A 835 -10.12 28.13 1.36
N PRO A 836 -8.84 28.33 1.75
CA PRO A 836 -8.53 28.91 3.06
C PRO A 836 -7.82 30.27 2.96
N ASP A 837 -7.05 30.52 1.90
CA ASP A 837 -6.14 31.66 1.79
C ASP A 837 -6.44 32.50 0.54
N LEU A 838 -7.72 32.79 0.29
CA LEU A 838 -8.09 33.66 -0.82
C LEU A 838 -7.38 35.02 -0.63
N SER A 839 -6.47 35.39 -1.55
CA SER A 839 -6.07 36.79 -1.66
C SER A 839 -7.31 37.69 -1.72
N PRO A 840 -7.16 38.97 -1.39
CA PRO A 840 -8.25 39.94 -1.51
C PRO A 840 -8.98 39.87 -2.87
N GLN A 841 -8.26 39.55 -3.95
CA GLN A 841 -8.80 39.44 -5.30
C GLN A 841 -9.67 38.19 -5.49
N SER A 842 -9.25 37.03 -4.98
CA SER A 842 -10.02 35.79 -5.08
C SER A 842 -11.24 35.81 -4.14
N SER A 843 -11.13 36.47 -2.98
CA SER A 843 -12.28 36.71 -2.09
C SER A 843 -13.33 37.61 -2.74
N GLU A 844 -12.90 38.70 -3.37
CA GLU A 844 -13.79 39.60 -4.12
C GLU A 844 -14.44 38.87 -5.31
N ALA A 845 -13.67 38.06 -6.03
CA ALA A 845 -14.18 37.25 -7.13
C ALA A 845 -15.22 36.21 -6.66
N LEU A 846 -15.00 35.55 -5.52
CA LEU A 846 -15.96 34.60 -4.94
C LEU A 846 -17.29 35.27 -4.59
N GLU A 847 -17.25 36.40 -3.87
CA GLU A 847 -18.46 37.12 -3.47
C GLU A 847 -19.22 37.67 -4.69
N ARG A 848 -18.51 38.10 -5.73
CA ARG A 848 -19.12 38.49 -7.01
C ARG A 848 -19.81 37.31 -7.70
N LEU A 849 -19.20 36.12 -7.70
CA LEU A 849 -19.77 34.93 -8.34
C LEU A 849 -20.96 34.34 -7.57
N LEU A 850 -20.95 34.43 -6.24
CA LEU A 850 -22.12 34.11 -5.40
C LEU A 850 -23.31 35.03 -5.68
N SER A 851 -23.07 36.21 -6.26
CA SER A 851 -24.09 37.18 -6.67
C SER A 851 -24.23 37.30 -8.20
N ASP A 852 -23.68 36.35 -8.98
CA ASP A 852 -23.73 36.39 -10.46
C ASP A 852 -25.18 36.37 -10.96
N PRO A 853 -25.54 37.11 -12.04
CA PRO A 853 -26.90 37.08 -12.58
C PRO A 853 -27.38 35.68 -12.99
N GLU A 854 -26.48 34.79 -13.42
CA GLU A 854 -26.80 33.44 -13.87
C GLU A 854 -26.88 32.46 -12.69
N SER A 855 -28.05 31.84 -12.50
CA SER A 855 -28.29 30.86 -11.42
C SER A 855 -27.37 29.64 -11.49
N SER A 856 -26.98 29.21 -12.69
CA SER A 856 -26.05 28.09 -12.89
C SER A 856 -24.62 28.38 -12.39
N VAL A 857 -24.18 29.64 -12.45
CA VAL A 857 -22.87 30.06 -11.94
C VAL A 857 -22.88 30.07 -10.41
N ARG A 858 -23.95 30.63 -9.81
CA ARG A 858 -24.13 30.65 -8.36
C ARG A 858 -24.17 29.24 -7.76
N ALA A 859 -24.99 28.35 -8.32
CA ALA A 859 -25.11 26.96 -7.86
C ALA A 859 -23.76 26.22 -7.91
N ARG A 860 -23.02 26.37 -9.01
CA ARG A 860 -21.72 25.68 -9.19
C ARG A 860 -20.63 26.24 -8.28
N THR A 861 -20.68 27.53 -7.97
CA THR A 861 -19.81 28.19 -6.98
C THR A 861 -20.04 27.64 -5.57
N LEU A 862 -21.30 27.43 -5.19
CA LEU A 862 -21.68 26.85 -3.90
C LEU A 862 -21.24 25.39 -3.75
N TRP A 863 -21.32 24.59 -4.82
CA TRP A 863 -20.76 23.23 -4.85
C TRP A 863 -19.26 23.25 -4.50
N GLY A 864 -18.50 24.17 -5.10
CA GLY A 864 -17.10 24.40 -4.74
C GLY A 864 -16.92 24.69 -3.25
N VAL A 865 -17.70 25.61 -2.68
CA VAL A 865 -17.63 25.97 -1.25
C VAL A 865 -17.86 24.77 -0.33
N VAL A 866 -18.84 23.92 -0.65
CA VAL A 866 -19.15 22.74 0.15
C VAL A 866 -18.05 21.67 0.04
N GLU A 867 -17.49 21.49 -1.16
CA GLU A 867 -16.38 20.58 -1.44
C GLU A 867 -15.04 21.02 -0.83
N SER A 868 -14.95 22.25 -0.33
CA SER A 868 -13.72 22.77 0.25
C SER A 868 -13.28 21.96 1.46
N VAL A 869 -12.05 21.45 1.43
CA VAL A 869 -11.46 20.70 2.56
C VAL A 869 -11.03 21.63 3.69
N THR A 870 -10.93 22.92 3.39
CA THR A 870 -10.28 23.92 4.23
C THR A 870 -11.27 24.78 5.00
N LEU A 871 -12.51 24.90 4.51
CA LEU A 871 -13.60 25.55 5.23
C LEU A 871 -14.18 24.63 6.30
N SER A 872 -14.44 25.18 7.48
CA SER A 872 -15.15 24.48 8.55
C SER A 872 -16.65 24.32 8.22
N ALA A 873 -17.31 23.33 8.83
CA ALA A 873 -18.75 23.11 8.64
C ALA A 873 -19.60 24.37 8.95
N PRO A 874 -19.32 25.15 10.02
CA PRO A 874 -20.02 26.41 10.27
C PRO A 874 -19.84 27.45 9.15
N GLU A 875 -18.64 27.58 8.59
CA GLU A 875 -18.37 28.53 7.49
C GLU A 875 -19.05 28.11 6.18
N LYS A 876 -19.12 26.80 5.91
CA LYS A 876 -19.88 26.25 4.79
C LYS A 876 -21.37 26.56 4.94
N LEU A 877 -21.94 26.27 6.11
CA LEU A 877 -23.34 26.54 6.41
C LEU A 877 -23.67 28.03 6.39
N GLN A 878 -22.77 28.90 6.87
CA GLN A 878 -22.95 30.34 6.79
C GLN A 878 -23.07 30.81 5.33
N ARG A 879 -22.24 30.30 4.42
CA ARG A 879 -22.33 30.65 3.00
C ARG A 879 -23.57 30.06 2.32
N LEU A 880 -23.94 28.82 2.66
CA LEU A 880 -25.18 28.19 2.18
C LEU A 880 -26.43 28.94 2.65
N SER A 881 -26.45 29.49 3.86
CA SER A 881 -27.62 30.23 4.39
C SER A 881 -27.98 31.46 3.56
N ARG A 882 -27.02 32.06 2.85
CA ARG A 882 -27.28 33.20 1.96
C ARG A 882 -28.15 32.83 0.75
N VAL A 883 -28.21 31.54 0.40
CA VAL A 883 -29.02 31.01 -0.71
C VAL A 883 -30.50 31.13 -0.44
N VAL A 884 -30.95 31.17 0.82
CA VAL A 884 -32.37 31.33 1.16
C VAL A 884 -32.94 32.67 0.64
N SER A 885 -32.08 33.66 0.40
CA SER A 885 -32.44 34.93 -0.23
C SER A 885 -32.29 34.94 -1.76
N ASP A 886 -31.95 33.81 -2.40
CA ASP A 886 -31.77 33.70 -3.84
C ASP A 886 -33.14 33.69 -4.56
N PRO A 887 -33.30 34.41 -5.69
CA PRO A 887 -34.56 34.43 -6.43
C PRO A 887 -34.82 33.15 -7.25
N SER A 888 -33.87 32.22 -7.36
CA SER A 888 -33.93 31.04 -8.24
C SER A 888 -34.21 29.75 -7.45
N PRO A 889 -35.39 29.13 -7.60
CA PRO A 889 -35.70 27.82 -7.00
C PRO A 889 -34.71 26.71 -7.39
N GLY A 890 -34.06 26.84 -8.55
CA GLY A 890 -33.03 25.89 -8.98
C GLY A 890 -31.81 25.87 -8.06
N VAL A 891 -31.42 27.01 -7.50
CA VAL A 891 -30.26 27.09 -6.58
C VAL A 891 -30.63 26.48 -5.23
N HIS A 892 -31.87 26.67 -4.76
CA HIS A 892 -32.35 26.10 -3.50
C HIS A 892 -32.38 24.57 -3.54
N ARG A 893 -32.83 23.99 -4.67
CA ARG A 893 -32.77 22.54 -4.90
C ARG A 893 -31.34 21.99 -4.90
N GLU A 894 -30.41 22.68 -5.56
CA GLU A 894 -28.99 22.29 -5.54
C GLU A 894 -28.41 22.31 -4.12
N VAL A 895 -28.80 23.26 -3.26
CA VAL A 895 -28.40 23.25 -1.84
C VAL A 895 -28.98 22.07 -1.07
N ALA A 896 -30.23 21.71 -1.29
CA ALA A 896 -30.80 20.50 -0.69
C ALA A 896 -30.04 19.24 -1.16
N ALA A 897 -29.66 19.16 -2.44
CA ALA A 897 -28.84 18.08 -2.96
C ALA A 897 -27.43 18.05 -2.32
N MET A 898 -26.77 19.21 -2.15
CA MET A 898 -25.48 19.31 -1.44
C MET A 898 -25.60 18.80 0.01
N LEU A 899 -26.63 19.20 0.74
CA LEU A 899 -26.84 18.76 2.13
C LEU A 899 -27.11 17.24 2.21
N LYS A 900 -27.69 16.65 1.17
CA LYS A 900 -27.84 15.20 1.03
C LYS A 900 -26.50 14.49 0.87
N GLU A 901 -25.66 14.99 -0.03
CA GLU A 901 -24.37 14.38 -0.36
C GLU A 901 -23.37 14.56 0.79
N TYR A 902 -23.38 15.72 1.44
CA TYR A 902 -22.53 16.07 2.58
C TYR A 902 -23.30 16.02 3.90
N SER A 903 -23.85 14.84 4.21
CA SER A 903 -24.67 14.62 5.42
C SER A 903 -23.97 14.94 6.75
N GLU A 904 -22.64 14.99 6.78
CA GLU A 904 -21.85 15.49 7.92
C GLU A 904 -22.20 16.93 8.33
N LEU A 905 -22.58 17.78 7.37
CA LEU A 905 -23.03 19.14 7.64
C LEU A 905 -24.34 19.16 8.44
N LEU A 906 -25.18 18.13 8.29
CA LEU A 906 -26.45 18.02 9.02
C LEU A 906 -26.27 17.74 10.51
N SER A 907 -25.06 17.36 10.93
CA SER A 907 -24.72 17.14 12.34
C SER A 907 -24.27 18.43 13.05
N ASP A 908 -24.02 19.51 12.30
CA ASP A 908 -23.59 20.79 12.86
C ASP A 908 -24.78 21.52 13.53
N PRO A 909 -24.56 22.22 14.66
CA PRO A 909 -25.61 22.95 15.36
C PRO A 909 -26.34 24.03 14.53
N GLY A 910 -25.73 24.55 13.46
CA GLY A 910 -26.35 25.57 12.59
C GLY A 910 -27.15 25.01 11.41
N ALA A 911 -27.16 23.68 11.21
CA ALA A 911 -27.93 23.05 10.14
C ALA A 911 -29.47 23.11 10.34
N PRO A 912 -30.03 22.94 11.56
CA PRO A 912 -31.47 22.97 11.79
C PRO A 912 -32.15 24.27 11.32
N GLU A 913 -31.50 25.41 11.42
CA GLU A 913 -32.01 26.71 10.97
C GLU A 913 -32.14 26.77 9.44
N LEU A 914 -31.08 26.40 8.71
CA LEU A 914 -31.11 26.34 7.25
C LEU A 914 -32.15 25.33 6.75
N ILE A 915 -32.24 24.16 7.37
CA ILE A 915 -33.25 23.14 7.05
C ILE A 915 -34.66 23.69 7.31
N SER A 916 -34.89 24.37 8.44
CA SER A 916 -36.18 25.00 8.75
C SER A 916 -36.59 26.03 7.69
N GLU A 917 -35.64 26.78 7.14
CA GLU A 917 -35.89 27.76 6.07
C GLU A 917 -36.22 27.06 4.74
N LEU A 918 -35.46 26.04 4.35
CA LEU A 918 -35.71 25.25 3.14
C LEU A 918 -37.02 24.43 3.20
N LEU A 919 -37.47 24.02 4.38
CA LEU A 919 -38.80 23.41 4.59
C LEU A 919 -39.94 24.41 4.33
N SER A 920 -39.66 25.71 4.44
CA SER A 920 -40.60 26.81 4.19
C SER A 920 -40.45 27.40 2.78
N ASP A 921 -39.66 26.77 1.91
CA ASP A 921 -39.37 27.27 0.56
C ASP A 921 -40.63 27.37 -0.31
N PRO A 922 -40.80 28.39 -1.17
CA PRO A 922 -41.97 28.50 -2.05
C PRO A 922 -42.06 27.36 -3.09
N ASP A 923 -40.94 26.73 -3.49
CA ASP A 923 -40.91 25.62 -4.44
C ASP A 923 -41.21 24.29 -3.75
N GLU A 924 -42.28 23.63 -4.20
CA GLU A 924 -42.75 22.35 -3.65
C GLU A 924 -41.68 21.25 -3.71
N LYS A 925 -40.88 21.20 -4.79
CA LYS A 925 -39.85 20.17 -4.95
C LYS A 925 -38.71 20.35 -3.94
N THR A 926 -38.29 21.59 -3.69
CA THR A 926 -37.32 21.90 -2.64
C THR A 926 -37.83 21.46 -1.26
N ARG A 927 -39.10 21.74 -0.94
CA ARG A 927 -39.70 21.31 0.33
C ARG A 927 -39.72 19.80 0.49
N ILE A 928 -40.12 19.06 -0.55
CA ILE A 928 -40.15 17.59 -0.53
C ILE A 928 -38.74 17.02 -0.37
N GLU A 929 -37.76 17.52 -1.12
CA GLU A 929 -36.37 17.04 -1.01
C GLU A 929 -35.78 17.33 0.37
N THR A 930 -36.08 18.48 0.94
CA THR A 930 -35.67 18.84 2.32
C THR A 930 -36.38 17.98 3.36
N ALA A 931 -37.66 17.66 3.17
CA ALA A 931 -38.38 16.74 4.07
C ALA A 931 -37.72 15.35 4.10
N ARG A 932 -37.30 14.84 2.93
CA ARG A 932 -36.55 13.57 2.83
C ARG A 932 -35.21 13.59 3.57
N LEU A 933 -34.52 14.73 3.59
CA LEU A 933 -33.29 14.89 4.38
C LEU A 933 -33.56 14.78 5.88
N VAL A 934 -34.65 15.39 6.34
CA VAL A 934 -35.08 15.34 7.73
C VAL A 934 -35.46 13.91 8.11
N THR A 935 -36.22 13.20 7.28
CA THR A 935 -36.63 11.81 7.56
C THR A 935 -35.46 10.84 7.62
N ALA A 936 -34.44 11.05 6.78
CA ALA A 936 -33.23 10.25 6.75
C ALA A 936 -32.26 10.52 7.92
N THR A 937 -32.41 11.64 8.64
CA THR A 937 -31.44 12.09 9.65
C THR A 937 -32.10 12.23 11.03
N PRO A 938 -31.98 11.21 11.93
CA PRO A 938 -32.68 11.21 13.22
C PRO A 938 -32.42 12.43 14.11
N GLY A 939 -31.22 13.02 14.05
CA GLY A 939 -30.84 14.21 14.81
C GLY A 939 -31.67 15.45 14.42
N LEU A 940 -31.98 15.62 13.14
CA LEU A 940 -32.78 16.77 12.65
C LEU A 940 -34.24 16.68 13.09
N ILE A 941 -34.81 15.48 13.12
CA ILE A 941 -36.20 15.24 13.59
C ILE A 941 -36.36 15.69 15.05
N SER A 942 -35.30 15.58 15.86
CA SER A 942 -35.32 15.98 17.26
C SER A 942 -35.14 17.50 17.48
N ALA A 943 -34.62 18.23 16.48
CA ALA A 943 -34.30 19.64 16.60
C ALA A 943 -35.56 20.52 16.67
N GLU A 944 -35.58 21.47 17.60
CA GLU A 944 -36.76 22.31 17.87
C GLU A 944 -37.20 23.13 16.65
N ALA A 945 -36.25 23.72 15.91
CA ALA A 945 -36.52 24.53 14.72
C ALA A 945 -37.24 23.72 13.62
N VAL A 946 -36.75 22.50 13.35
CA VAL A 946 -37.33 21.57 12.37
C VAL A 946 -38.69 21.06 12.84
N ARG A 947 -38.82 20.67 14.12
CA ARG A 947 -40.09 20.21 14.72
C ARG A 947 -41.21 21.23 14.66
N LYS A 948 -40.90 22.52 14.82
CA LYS A 948 -41.89 23.60 14.73
C LYS A 948 -42.45 23.75 13.31
N ARG A 949 -41.69 23.38 12.28
CA ARG A 949 -42.06 23.51 10.87
C ARG A 949 -42.53 22.22 10.21
N LEU A 950 -42.20 21.06 10.77
CA LEU A 950 -42.66 19.76 10.27
C LEU A 950 -44.21 19.66 10.17
N PRO A 951 -45.01 20.22 11.10
CA PRO A 951 -46.46 20.27 10.98
C PRO A 951 -46.94 21.12 9.80
N ASP A 952 -46.24 22.20 9.46
CA ASP A 952 -46.58 23.08 8.33
C ASP A 952 -46.46 22.33 6.98
N LEU A 953 -45.63 21.29 6.92
CA LEU A 953 -45.45 20.44 5.74
C LEU A 953 -46.55 19.38 5.56
N LEU A 954 -47.17 18.95 6.67
CA LEU A 954 -48.28 17.98 6.68
C LEU A 954 -49.66 18.66 6.74
N LEU A 955 -49.70 19.94 7.09
CA LEU A 955 -50.89 20.77 7.19
C LEU A 955 -50.63 22.05 6.42
N ASP A 956 -50.77 22.05 5.09
CA ASP A 956 -50.68 23.31 4.36
C ASP A 956 -51.89 24.19 4.71
N ARG A 957 -51.72 25.09 5.68
CA ARG A 957 -52.57 26.28 5.80
C ARG A 957 -52.03 27.38 4.88
N GLY A 958 -52.25 27.14 3.59
CA GLY A 958 -52.39 28.15 2.56
C GLY A 958 -51.14 28.43 1.75
N THR A 959 -51.12 28.00 0.49
CA THR A 959 -51.38 28.88 -0.68
C THR A 959 -51.17 28.18 -2.04
N SER A 960 -51.59 26.93 -2.22
CA SER A 960 -51.64 26.32 -3.56
C SER A 960 -52.91 25.51 -3.75
N GLY A 961 -53.60 25.69 -4.87
CA GLY A 961 -54.90 25.07 -5.18
C GLY A 961 -54.84 23.56 -5.46
N ALA A 962 -54.06 22.80 -4.68
CA ALA A 962 -54.05 21.35 -4.70
C ALA A 962 -55.28 20.79 -3.97
N THR A 963 -55.75 19.61 -4.37
CA THR A 963 -56.87 18.97 -3.68
C THR A 963 -56.38 18.24 -2.44
N ILE A 964 -57.21 18.17 -1.37
CA ILE A 964 -56.92 17.43 -0.12
C ILE A 964 -56.42 15.98 -0.38
N VAL A 965 -56.80 15.40 -1.52
CA VAL A 965 -56.37 14.06 -1.96
C VAL A 965 -54.89 14.03 -2.34
N ASP A 966 -54.39 15.04 -3.05
CA ASP A 966 -52.97 15.15 -3.44
C ASP A 966 -52.09 15.37 -2.20
N GLU A 967 -52.54 16.20 -1.26
CA GLU A 967 -51.86 16.46 0.02
C GLU A 967 -51.73 15.19 0.89
N LEU A 968 -52.82 14.41 1.00
CA LEU A 968 -52.81 13.14 1.73
C LEU A 968 -51.93 12.09 1.05
N SER A 969 -51.80 12.14 -0.28
CA SER A 969 -50.93 11.22 -1.03
C SER A 969 -49.44 11.48 -0.77
N THR A 970 -49.03 12.75 -0.75
CA THR A 970 -47.67 13.18 -0.41
C THR A 970 -47.32 12.84 1.04
N ALA A 971 -48.23 13.11 1.97
CA ALA A 971 -48.04 12.78 3.38
C ALA A 971 -47.95 11.26 3.62
N ARG A 972 -48.65 10.45 2.82
CA ARG A 972 -48.52 8.98 2.81
C ARG A 972 -47.17 8.51 2.26
N GLU A 973 -46.65 9.13 1.21
CA GLU A 973 -45.32 8.82 0.69
C GLU A 973 -44.23 9.12 1.74
N ILE A 974 -44.30 10.29 2.38
CA ILE A 974 -43.40 10.67 3.48
C ILE A 974 -43.53 9.70 4.66
N GLN A 975 -44.76 9.28 5.02
CA GLN A 975 -44.97 8.32 6.10
C GLN A 975 -44.33 6.95 5.80
N LYS A 976 -44.45 6.46 4.56
CA LYS A 976 -43.82 5.19 4.17
C LYS A 976 -42.30 5.24 4.34
N GLU A 977 -41.67 6.37 4.03
CA GLU A 977 -40.22 6.55 4.25
C GLU A 977 -39.84 6.51 5.75
N PHE A 978 -40.79 6.73 6.68
CA PHE A 978 -40.56 6.55 8.12
C PHE A 978 -40.64 5.09 8.58
N LEU A 979 -41.06 4.12 7.77
CA LEU A 979 -41.18 2.72 8.20
C LEU A 979 -40.19 1.83 7.43
N PRO A 980 -39.72 0.70 8.00
CA PRO A 980 -38.86 -0.21 7.26
C PRO A 980 -39.55 -0.79 6.02
N ASP A 981 -38.86 -0.73 4.88
CA ASP A 981 -39.32 -1.33 3.61
C ASP A 981 -39.10 -2.85 3.53
N SER A 982 -38.15 -3.39 4.30
CA SER A 982 -37.84 -4.82 4.31
C SER A 982 -37.27 -5.28 5.66
N PRO A 983 -37.51 -6.54 6.07
CA PRO A 983 -36.98 -7.06 7.33
C PRO A 983 -35.45 -7.26 7.26
N PRO A 984 -34.73 -7.19 8.39
CA PRO A 984 -33.30 -7.45 8.42
C PRO A 984 -32.98 -8.91 8.05
N ARG A 985 -31.92 -9.12 7.26
CA ARG A 985 -31.46 -10.46 6.87
C ARG A 985 -30.48 -11.00 7.91
N LEU A 986 -30.93 -11.99 8.68
CA LEU A 986 -30.11 -12.69 9.67
C LEU A 986 -30.05 -14.19 9.33
N GLU A 987 -28.87 -14.82 9.43
CA GLU A 987 -28.75 -16.26 9.13
C GLU A 987 -29.52 -17.13 10.12
N SER A 988 -29.54 -16.73 11.40
CA SER A 988 -30.13 -17.48 12.51
C SER A 988 -31.63 -17.19 12.75
N TYR A 989 -32.22 -16.24 12.02
CA TYR A 989 -33.63 -15.87 12.17
C TYR A 989 -34.34 -15.78 10.83
N ASP A 990 -35.62 -16.11 10.84
CA ASP A 990 -36.56 -15.84 9.75
C ASP A 990 -37.53 -14.76 10.24
N ILE A 991 -37.48 -13.58 9.63
CA ILE A 991 -38.22 -12.38 10.05
C ILE A 991 -39.06 -11.89 8.88
N GLU A 992 -40.33 -11.64 9.14
CA GLU A 992 -41.25 -11.03 8.19
C GLU A 992 -42.21 -10.08 8.90
N PHE A 993 -42.71 -9.07 8.21
CA PHE A 993 -43.76 -8.20 8.72
C PHE A 993 -44.86 -7.92 7.68
N TYR A 994 -45.99 -7.43 8.15
CA TYR A 994 -47.09 -6.89 7.37
C TYR A 994 -47.56 -5.61 8.03
N TYR A 995 -47.76 -4.57 7.22
CA TYR A 995 -48.35 -3.31 7.65
C TYR A 995 -49.37 -2.84 6.63
N SER A 996 -50.54 -2.41 7.11
CA SER A 996 -51.57 -1.84 6.26
C SER A 996 -52.43 -0.82 7.02
N PRO A 997 -52.38 0.47 6.66
CA PRO A 997 -53.17 1.48 7.35
C PRO A 997 -54.66 1.37 6.99
N ALA A 998 -55.53 1.79 7.90
CA ALA A 998 -56.98 1.88 7.72
C ALA A 998 -57.42 3.12 6.92
N ARG A 999 -56.59 4.17 6.89
CA ARG A 999 -56.77 5.39 6.09
C ARG A 999 -55.54 5.64 5.19
N GLU A 1000 -55.48 6.80 4.53
CA GLU A 1000 -54.30 7.19 3.74
C GLU A 1000 -53.01 7.22 4.57
N ILE A 1001 -53.12 7.51 5.87
CA ILE A 1001 -52.00 7.63 6.82
C ILE A 1001 -52.40 6.94 8.13
N GLY A 1002 -51.52 6.10 8.68
CA GLY A 1002 -51.74 5.33 9.91
C GLY A 1002 -51.07 5.92 11.16
N GLY A 1003 -51.43 5.42 12.35
CA GLY A 1003 -50.80 5.67 13.64
C GLY A 1003 -49.85 4.55 14.10
N ASP A 1004 -50.00 3.35 13.52
CA ASP A 1004 -49.16 2.18 13.80
C ASP A 1004 -47.67 2.42 13.46
N TYR A 1005 -46.80 1.89 14.31
CA TYR A 1005 -45.35 1.99 14.23
C TYR A 1005 -44.70 0.61 14.32
N TYR A 1006 -43.73 0.32 13.45
CA TYR A 1006 -42.83 -0.81 13.62
C TYR A 1006 -41.42 -0.46 13.11
N ASP A 1007 -40.40 -1.03 13.73
CA ASP A 1007 -39.01 -0.75 13.36
C ASP A 1007 -38.02 -1.85 13.77
N PHE A 1008 -36.90 -1.93 13.06
CA PHE A 1008 -35.80 -2.87 13.31
C PHE A 1008 -34.47 -2.13 13.31
N PHE A 1009 -33.80 -2.08 14.47
CA PHE A 1009 -32.57 -1.33 14.65
C PHE A 1009 -31.36 -2.27 14.79
N PRO A 1010 -30.41 -2.30 13.85
CA PRO A 1010 -29.14 -2.97 14.09
C PRO A 1010 -28.38 -2.23 15.20
N LEU A 1011 -28.02 -2.94 16.26
CA LEU A 1011 -27.28 -2.42 17.41
C LEU A 1011 -25.90 -3.11 17.49
N PRO A 1012 -24.89 -2.49 18.14
CA PRO A 1012 -23.60 -3.13 18.37
C PRO A 1012 -23.70 -4.52 19.04
N GLU A 1013 -22.66 -5.34 18.87
CA GLU A 1013 -22.49 -6.64 19.55
C GLU A 1013 -23.58 -7.68 19.24
N ASP A 1014 -23.94 -7.85 17.97
CA ASP A 1014 -24.92 -8.83 17.50
C ASP A 1014 -26.34 -8.63 18.09
N ASN A 1015 -26.70 -7.40 18.46
CA ASN A 1015 -28.01 -7.06 19.01
C ASN A 1015 -28.93 -6.48 17.94
N LEU A 1016 -30.21 -6.84 17.98
CA LEU A 1016 -31.26 -6.30 17.13
C LEU A 1016 -32.34 -5.66 18.01
N GLY A 1017 -32.53 -4.34 17.89
CA GLY A 1017 -33.68 -3.64 18.44
C GLY A 1017 -34.94 -3.92 17.60
N ILE A 1018 -36.06 -4.16 18.27
CA ILE A 1018 -37.37 -4.46 17.68
C ILE A 1018 -38.39 -3.54 18.36
N ALA A 1019 -39.10 -2.74 17.58
CA ALA A 1019 -40.16 -1.88 18.08
C ALA A 1019 -41.47 -2.17 17.34
N VAL A 1020 -42.58 -2.27 18.08
CA VAL A 1020 -43.95 -2.26 17.53
C VAL A 1020 -44.80 -1.43 18.47
N GLY A 1021 -45.58 -0.50 17.93
CA GLY A 1021 -46.44 0.36 18.73
C GLY A 1021 -47.60 0.91 17.94
N ASP A 1022 -48.54 1.50 18.65
CA ASP A 1022 -49.69 2.20 18.10
C ASP A 1022 -49.92 3.51 18.87
N VAL A 1023 -50.30 4.54 18.14
CA VAL A 1023 -50.60 5.88 18.63
C VAL A 1023 -52.11 6.07 18.69
N SER A 1024 -52.62 6.44 19.87
CA SER A 1024 -54.04 6.75 20.03
C SER A 1024 -54.46 7.92 19.13
N GLY A 1025 -55.49 7.71 18.31
CA GLY A 1025 -55.99 8.69 17.34
C GLY A 1025 -55.86 8.18 15.91
N LYS A 1026 -56.30 8.95 14.91
CA LYS A 1026 -56.24 8.54 13.49
C LYS A 1026 -55.87 9.71 12.59
N GLY A 1027 -55.21 9.42 11.47
CA GLY A 1027 -54.80 10.41 10.47
C GLY A 1027 -53.55 11.20 10.89
N ILE A 1028 -53.44 12.45 10.39
CA ILE A 1028 -52.21 13.26 10.48
C ILE A 1028 -51.68 13.45 11.93
N PRO A 1029 -52.51 13.72 12.97
CA PRO A 1029 -52.01 13.86 14.34
C PRO A 1029 -51.34 12.58 14.89
N ALA A 1030 -51.86 11.41 14.53
CA ALA A 1030 -51.30 10.13 14.94
C ALA A 1030 -49.95 9.87 14.23
N ALA A 1031 -49.88 10.17 12.93
CA ALA A 1031 -48.67 10.05 12.13
C ALA A 1031 -47.52 10.96 12.59
N LEU A 1032 -47.85 12.18 13.02
CA LEU A 1032 -46.89 13.12 13.61
C LEU A 1032 -46.32 12.60 14.93
N THR A 1033 -47.17 12.04 15.78
CA THR A 1033 -46.77 11.45 17.06
C THR A 1033 -45.90 10.20 16.82
N MET A 1034 -46.22 9.40 15.80
CA MET A 1034 -45.40 8.26 15.37
C MET A 1034 -44.01 8.71 14.89
N ALA A 1035 -43.91 9.75 14.07
CA ALA A 1035 -42.63 10.29 13.61
C ALA A 1035 -41.78 10.84 14.78
N ALA A 1036 -42.41 11.51 15.74
CA ALA A 1036 -41.76 12.00 16.95
C ALA A 1036 -41.25 10.85 17.84
N LEU A 1037 -42.06 9.80 18.00
CA LEU A 1037 -41.68 8.56 18.69
C LEU A 1037 -40.47 7.92 18.02
N LYS A 1038 -40.49 7.74 16.70
CA LYS A 1038 -39.38 7.17 15.92
C LYS A 1038 -38.09 7.98 16.14
N GLY A 1039 -38.17 9.31 16.00
CA GLY A 1039 -37.01 10.20 16.19
C GLY A 1039 -36.43 10.10 17.60
N SER A 1040 -37.28 10.17 18.62
CA SER A 1040 -36.87 10.07 20.04
C SER A 1040 -36.27 8.71 20.37
N LEU A 1041 -36.88 7.62 19.90
CA LEU A 1041 -36.37 6.26 20.10
C LEU A 1041 -35.03 6.07 19.38
N ALA A 1042 -34.94 6.40 18.08
CA ALA A 1042 -33.73 6.26 17.28
C ALA A 1042 -32.53 7.04 17.84
N ALA A 1043 -32.76 8.22 18.42
CA ALA A 1043 -31.71 9.02 19.05
C ALA A 1043 -31.13 8.37 20.32
N ARG A 1044 -31.93 7.59 21.05
CA ARG A 1044 -31.58 7.06 22.39
C ARG A 1044 -31.12 5.60 22.37
N VAL A 1045 -31.58 4.79 21.41
CA VAL A 1045 -31.25 3.35 21.32
C VAL A 1045 -29.78 3.04 21.01
N ARG A 1046 -28.98 4.03 20.58
CA ARG A 1046 -27.53 3.86 20.29
C ARG A 1046 -26.66 3.71 21.54
N ASN A 1047 -27.15 4.08 22.73
CA ASN A 1047 -26.42 4.00 24.01
C ASN A 1047 -27.08 2.96 24.94
N ILE A 1048 -26.59 1.72 24.92
CA ILE A 1048 -27.25 0.52 25.51
C ILE A 1048 -27.01 0.38 27.04
N TYR A 1049 -27.28 1.41 27.85
CA TYR A 1049 -27.03 1.31 29.30
C TYR A 1049 -28.24 0.86 30.14
N SER A 1050 -29.47 0.89 29.63
CA SER A 1050 -30.66 0.21 30.21
C SER A 1050 -31.90 0.42 29.32
N ILE A 1051 -32.59 -0.65 28.93
CA ILE A 1051 -33.81 -0.57 28.12
C ILE A 1051 -34.94 0.21 28.82
N ALA A 1052 -35.05 0.08 30.15
CA ALA A 1052 -36.05 0.79 30.95
C ALA A 1052 -35.77 2.30 30.97
N GLU A 1053 -34.50 2.68 31.02
CA GLU A 1053 -34.09 4.10 31.02
C GLU A 1053 -34.32 4.76 29.65
N ILE A 1054 -34.05 4.03 28.56
CA ILE A 1054 -34.36 4.49 27.19
C ILE A 1054 -35.86 4.82 27.10
N ILE A 1055 -36.72 3.90 27.52
CA ILE A 1055 -38.18 4.08 27.43
C ILE A 1055 -38.67 5.20 28.36
N ARG A 1056 -38.08 5.33 29.55
CA ARG A 1056 -38.37 6.46 30.46
C ARG A 1056 -38.10 7.81 29.79
N GLN A 1057 -36.95 7.95 29.13
CA GLN A 1057 -36.58 9.19 28.45
C GLN A 1057 -37.38 9.45 27.17
N VAL A 1058 -37.76 8.40 26.45
CA VAL A 1058 -38.71 8.52 25.31
C VAL A 1058 -40.06 9.02 25.82
N ASN A 1059 -40.55 8.48 26.94
CA ASN A 1059 -41.77 8.95 27.58
C ASN A 1059 -41.69 10.42 28.02
N GLU A 1060 -40.59 10.85 28.65
CA GLU A 1060 -40.36 12.26 29.00
C GLU A 1060 -40.44 13.18 27.77
N SER A 1061 -39.77 12.79 26.68
CA SER A 1061 -39.75 13.58 25.45
C SER A 1061 -41.15 13.72 24.81
N LEU A 1062 -41.96 12.67 24.91
CA LEU A 1062 -43.35 12.69 24.43
C LEU A 1062 -44.25 13.54 25.35
N CYS A 1063 -44.03 13.50 26.67
CA CYS A 1063 -44.75 14.35 27.63
C CYS A 1063 -44.40 15.83 27.45
N GLU A 1064 -43.14 16.16 27.16
CA GLU A 1064 -42.68 17.54 26.90
C GLU A 1064 -43.22 18.10 25.57
N ALA A 1065 -43.46 17.23 24.58
CA ALA A 1065 -43.93 17.62 23.26
C ALA A 1065 -45.44 17.95 23.21
N GLY A 1066 -46.22 17.67 24.26
CA GLY A 1066 -47.69 17.70 24.19
C GLY A 1066 -48.41 18.65 25.16
N GLU A 1067 -49.09 19.65 24.60
CA GLU A 1067 -50.45 20.06 25.03
C GLU A 1067 -51.56 19.18 24.37
N ALA A 1068 -51.17 18.16 23.60
CA ALA A 1068 -52.08 17.26 22.87
C ALA A 1068 -52.12 15.85 23.48
N THR A 1069 -53.34 15.33 23.68
CA THR A 1069 -53.72 14.14 24.45
C THR A 1069 -53.41 12.77 23.82
N SER A 1070 -52.36 12.65 22.99
CA SER A 1070 -52.05 11.40 22.27
C SER A 1070 -51.17 10.47 23.11
N LEU A 1071 -51.71 9.30 23.47
CA LEU A 1071 -51.01 8.22 24.18
C LEU A 1071 -50.42 7.23 23.17
N VAL A 1072 -49.31 6.60 23.51
CA VAL A 1072 -48.68 5.60 22.63
C VAL A 1072 -48.48 4.29 23.38
N GLY A 1073 -49.02 3.20 22.85
CA GLY A 1073 -48.64 1.85 23.28
C GLY A 1073 -47.40 1.40 22.53
N LEU A 1074 -46.31 1.09 23.24
CA LEU A 1074 -45.07 0.62 22.60
C LEU A 1074 -44.55 -0.67 23.23
N PHE A 1075 -44.28 -1.68 22.41
CA PHE A 1075 -43.38 -2.77 22.73
C PHE A 1075 -42.00 -2.47 22.15
N TYR A 1076 -40.97 -2.46 23.00
CA TYR A 1076 -39.58 -2.36 22.58
C TYR A 1076 -38.76 -3.51 23.15
N GLY A 1077 -37.99 -4.17 22.31
CA GLY A 1077 -37.13 -5.29 22.68
C GLY A 1077 -35.76 -5.25 22.04
N VAL A 1078 -34.76 -5.75 22.74
CA VAL A 1078 -33.39 -5.96 22.24
C VAL A 1078 -33.10 -7.46 22.24
N LEU A 1079 -33.01 -8.03 21.04
CA LEU A 1079 -32.71 -9.42 20.78
C LEU A 1079 -31.21 -9.59 20.53
N ASN A 1080 -30.52 -10.28 21.43
CA ASN A 1080 -29.17 -10.74 21.17
C ASN A 1080 -29.23 -11.92 20.18
N THR A 1081 -28.89 -11.67 18.92
CA THR A 1081 -29.09 -12.62 17.82
C THR A 1081 -28.26 -13.89 18.00
N ARG A 1082 -27.08 -13.80 18.62
CA ARG A 1082 -26.23 -14.96 18.92
C ARG A 1082 -26.82 -15.88 20.00
N THR A 1083 -27.28 -15.33 21.13
CA THR A 1083 -27.77 -16.14 22.26
C THR A 1083 -29.27 -16.46 22.18
N GLY A 1084 -30.04 -15.64 21.47
CA GLY A 1084 -31.51 -15.65 21.46
C GLY A 1084 -32.15 -15.04 22.70
N THR A 1085 -31.39 -14.31 23.52
CA THR A 1085 -31.93 -13.59 24.68
C THR A 1085 -32.63 -12.32 24.20
N LEU A 1086 -33.92 -12.18 24.50
CA LEU A 1086 -34.72 -10.98 24.28
C LEU A 1086 -34.95 -10.28 25.62
N THR A 1087 -34.41 -9.07 25.74
CA THR A 1087 -34.74 -8.14 26.85
C THR A 1087 -35.74 -7.12 26.33
N TYR A 1088 -36.89 -6.95 26.98
CA TYR A 1088 -37.98 -6.12 26.45
C TYR A 1088 -38.65 -5.27 27.52
N VAL A 1089 -39.40 -4.26 27.07
CA VAL A 1089 -40.33 -3.45 27.87
C VAL A 1089 -41.61 -3.31 27.07
N ASN A 1090 -42.74 -3.63 27.69
CA ASN A 1090 -44.07 -3.38 27.16
C ASN A 1090 -44.69 -2.13 27.84
N ALA A 1091 -44.64 -0.98 27.16
CA ALA A 1091 -45.22 0.29 27.60
C ALA A 1091 -46.69 0.40 27.16
N GLY A 1092 -47.55 -0.46 27.72
CA GLY A 1092 -48.99 -0.46 27.46
C GLY A 1092 -49.43 -0.94 26.07
N HIS A 1093 -48.56 -1.59 25.31
CA HIS A 1093 -48.90 -2.20 24.01
C HIS A 1093 -49.52 -3.59 24.18
N ASN A 1094 -50.21 -4.05 23.13
CA ASN A 1094 -50.72 -5.42 23.07
C ASN A 1094 -49.59 -6.43 23.31
N PRO A 1095 -49.71 -7.35 24.28
CA PRO A 1095 -48.62 -8.24 24.64
C PRO A 1095 -48.25 -9.19 23.49
N PRO A 1096 -46.98 -9.17 23.03
CA PRO A 1096 -46.51 -10.14 22.05
C PRO A 1096 -46.66 -11.58 22.55
N VAL A 1097 -46.90 -12.50 21.62
CA VAL A 1097 -47.06 -13.93 21.89
C VAL A 1097 -45.76 -14.65 21.55
N LEU A 1098 -45.10 -15.22 22.56
CA LEU A 1098 -44.00 -16.17 22.38
C LEU A 1098 -44.57 -17.58 22.31
N VAL A 1099 -44.47 -18.23 21.15
CA VAL A 1099 -44.84 -19.62 20.91
C VAL A 1099 -43.59 -20.48 20.93
N LYS A 1100 -43.50 -21.39 21.91
CA LYS A 1100 -42.44 -22.39 22.00
C LYS A 1100 -42.64 -23.48 20.96
N ARG A 1101 -41.54 -24.12 20.53
CA ARG A 1101 -41.59 -25.29 19.62
C ARG A 1101 -42.60 -26.36 20.05
N GLU A 1102 -42.71 -26.62 21.36
CA GLU A 1102 -43.62 -27.60 21.95
C GLU A 1102 -45.09 -27.15 22.02
N GLY A 1103 -45.40 -25.94 21.52
CA GLY A 1103 -46.75 -25.37 21.50
C GLY A 1103 -47.13 -24.59 22.77
N GLN A 1104 -46.23 -24.48 23.76
CA GLN A 1104 -46.44 -23.64 24.94
C GLN A 1104 -46.38 -22.16 24.54
N THR A 1105 -47.29 -21.34 25.07
CA THR A 1105 -47.37 -19.92 24.73
C THR A 1105 -47.15 -19.03 25.96
N LYS A 1106 -46.45 -17.91 25.78
CA LYS A 1106 -46.24 -16.89 26.82
C LYS A 1106 -46.52 -15.50 26.27
N LEU A 1107 -47.37 -14.74 26.95
CA LEU A 1107 -47.56 -13.32 26.68
C LEU A 1107 -46.44 -12.50 27.33
N LEU A 1108 -45.90 -11.53 26.58
CA LEU A 1108 -44.82 -10.66 27.04
C LEU A 1108 -45.40 -9.34 27.58
N THR A 1109 -45.77 -9.34 28.86
CA THR A 1109 -46.47 -8.24 29.54
C THR A 1109 -45.60 -7.35 30.41
N GLU A 1110 -44.35 -7.75 30.70
CA GLU A 1110 -43.48 -6.99 31.60
C GLU A 1110 -43.15 -5.61 31.03
N GLY A 1111 -43.33 -4.56 31.84
CA GLY A 1111 -43.19 -3.18 31.37
C GLY A 1111 -43.82 -2.13 32.29
N GLY A 1112 -44.66 -1.27 31.73
CA GLY A 1112 -45.25 -0.10 32.40
C GLY A 1112 -46.47 0.47 31.67
N LEU A 1113 -46.85 1.72 32.01
CA LEU A 1113 -48.00 2.42 31.44
C LEU A 1113 -47.78 2.79 29.95
N LEU A 1114 -48.84 3.25 29.28
CA LEU A 1114 -48.73 3.86 27.94
C LEU A 1114 -47.79 5.07 27.98
N LEU A 1115 -47.00 5.27 26.94
CA LEU A 1115 -46.15 6.45 26.80
C LEU A 1115 -47.02 7.72 26.65
N GLY A 1116 -46.55 8.83 27.22
CA GLY A 1116 -47.27 10.11 27.21
C GLY A 1116 -48.35 10.23 28.29
N ALA A 1117 -48.63 9.16 29.05
CA ALA A 1117 -49.67 9.18 30.09
C ALA A 1117 -49.25 9.93 31.36
N SER A 1118 -47.97 9.86 31.73
CA SER A 1118 -47.43 10.51 32.94
C SER A 1118 -45.92 10.64 32.85
N PHE A 1119 -45.38 11.80 33.23
CA PHE A 1119 -43.94 12.06 33.26
C PHE A 1119 -43.21 11.06 34.19
N ASP A 1120 -43.81 10.74 35.34
CA ASP A 1120 -43.23 9.84 36.37
C ASP A 1120 -43.46 8.33 36.11
N ALA A 1121 -43.89 7.94 34.90
CA ALA A 1121 -44.15 6.54 34.58
C ALA A 1121 -42.87 5.69 34.70
N ARG A 1122 -42.97 4.55 35.40
CA ARG A 1122 -41.86 3.60 35.58
C ARG A 1122 -42.07 2.36 34.72
N TYR A 1123 -40.99 1.87 34.14
CA TYR A 1123 -40.97 0.72 33.23
C TYR A 1123 -40.05 -0.37 33.78
N SER A 1124 -40.53 -1.60 33.86
CA SER A 1124 -39.74 -2.76 34.29
C SER A 1124 -39.36 -3.64 33.09
N PRO A 1125 -38.10 -4.07 32.96
CA PRO A 1125 -37.69 -4.92 31.84
C PRO A 1125 -38.09 -6.39 32.09
N GLY A 1126 -38.60 -7.04 31.05
CA GLY A 1126 -38.76 -8.49 30.97
C GLY A 1126 -37.59 -9.14 30.23
N ILE A 1127 -37.25 -10.38 30.60
CA ILE A 1127 -36.24 -11.18 29.90
C ILE A 1127 -36.82 -12.54 29.54
N VAL A 1128 -36.69 -12.91 28.27
CA VAL A 1128 -37.04 -14.25 27.76
C VAL A 1128 -35.96 -14.73 26.79
N ARG A 1129 -35.88 -16.04 26.59
CA ARG A 1129 -34.96 -16.64 25.62
C ARG A 1129 -35.76 -17.36 24.54
N LEU A 1130 -35.47 -17.05 23.28
CA LEU A 1130 -35.99 -17.72 22.10
C LEU A 1130 -35.06 -18.89 21.79
N GLU A 1131 -35.57 -20.11 21.86
CA GLU A 1131 -34.86 -21.32 21.46
C GLU A 1131 -35.08 -21.63 19.97
N ALA A 1132 -34.33 -22.58 19.42
CA ALA A 1132 -34.49 -22.97 18.01
C ALA A 1132 -35.92 -23.41 17.70
N ALA A 1133 -36.48 -22.91 16.60
CA ALA A 1133 -37.87 -23.05 16.18
C ALA A 1133 -38.93 -22.39 17.08
N ASP A 1134 -38.56 -21.56 18.06
CA ASP A 1134 -39.52 -20.68 18.73
C ASP A 1134 -39.94 -19.54 17.78
N VAL A 1135 -41.19 -19.09 17.96
CA VAL A 1135 -41.80 -17.99 17.20
C VAL A 1135 -42.23 -16.89 18.15
N LEU A 1136 -41.82 -15.66 17.87
CA LEU A 1136 -42.32 -14.46 18.50
C LEU A 1136 -43.24 -13.73 17.53
N LEU A 1137 -44.49 -13.50 17.96
CA LEU A 1137 -45.51 -12.79 17.21
C LEU A 1137 -45.81 -11.45 17.89
N LEU A 1138 -45.60 -10.34 17.19
CA LEU A 1138 -45.98 -9.00 17.61
C LEU A 1138 -47.11 -8.51 16.69
N TYR A 1139 -48.10 -7.82 17.25
CA TYR A 1139 -49.30 -7.41 16.53
C TYR A 1139 -49.93 -6.18 17.17
N THR A 1140 -50.61 -5.37 16.36
CA THR A 1140 -51.44 -4.25 16.83
C THR A 1140 -52.91 -4.70 16.99
N ASP A 1141 -53.71 -3.86 17.64
CA ASP A 1141 -55.12 -4.17 17.92
C ASP A 1141 -55.95 -4.37 16.65
N GLY A 1142 -55.63 -3.72 15.52
CA GLY A 1142 -56.30 -3.94 14.25
C GLY A 1142 -56.21 -5.38 13.71
N ILE A 1143 -55.36 -6.23 14.28
CA ILE A 1143 -55.36 -7.68 14.06
C ILE A 1143 -56.32 -8.42 15.01
N SER A 1144 -56.18 -8.21 16.32
CA SER A 1144 -56.96 -8.95 17.33
C SER A 1144 -58.41 -8.47 17.44
N GLU A 1145 -58.65 -7.19 17.20
CA GLU A 1145 -59.96 -6.53 17.22
C GLU A 1145 -60.57 -6.45 15.82
N ALA A 1146 -60.06 -7.23 14.86
CA ALA A 1146 -60.68 -7.35 13.55
C ALA A 1146 -62.11 -7.89 13.71
N LYS A 1147 -63.09 -7.08 13.34
CA LYS A 1147 -64.52 -7.38 13.52
C LYS A 1147 -65.10 -8.14 12.34
N ASP A 1148 -66.01 -9.07 12.63
CA ASP A 1148 -66.89 -9.70 11.65
C ASP A 1148 -68.14 -8.84 11.35
N THR A 1149 -69.02 -9.33 10.49
CA THR A 1149 -70.27 -8.63 10.13
C THR A 1149 -71.29 -8.54 11.28
N SER A 1150 -71.05 -9.25 12.40
CA SER A 1150 -71.84 -9.19 13.62
C SER A 1150 -71.21 -8.31 14.72
N ASP A 1151 -70.16 -7.56 14.38
CA ASP A 1151 -69.37 -6.71 15.29
C ASP A 1151 -68.55 -7.50 16.33
N SER A 1152 -68.36 -8.81 16.12
CA SER A 1152 -67.55 -9.66 17.00
C SER A 1152 -66.08 -9.65 16.58
N GLU A 1153 -65.20 -9.38 17.53
CA GLU A 1153 -63.75 -9.38 17.35
C GLU A 1153 -63.19 -10.80 17.15
N LEU A 1154 -62.09 -10.92 16.41
CA LEU A 1154 -61.35 -12.17 16.27
C LEU A 1154 -60.86 -12.68 17.63
N GLY A 1155 -60.39 -11.75 18.47
CA GLY A 1155 -59.95 -12.01 19.83
C GLY A 1155 -58.53 -12.59 19.93
N LEU A 1156 -57.87 -12.28 21.06
CA LEU A 1156 -56.50 -12.71 21.35
C LEU A 1156 -56.36 -14.25 21.37
N MET A 1157 -57.31 -14.97 21.97
CA MET A 1157 -57.21 -16.43 22.10
C MET A 1157 -57.17 -17.13 20.74
N THR A 1158 -58.01 -16.70 19.80
CA THR A 1158 -58.01 -17.22 18.43
C THR A 1158 -56.71 -16.88 17.71
N LEU A 1159 -56.16 -15.67 17.92
CA LEU A 1159 -54.85 -15.30 17.37
C LEU A 1159 -53.73 -16.21 17.88
N VAL A 1160 -53.74 -16.52 19.18
CA VAL A 1160 -52.78 -17.45 19.81
C VAL A 1160 -52.93 -18.87 19.24
N GLU A 1161 -54.15 -19.37 19.08
CA GLU A 1161 -54.43 -20.69 18.50
C GLU A 1161 -53.94 -20.80 17.05
N LEU A 1162 -54.17 -19.78 16.25
CA LEU A 1162 -53.63 -19.69 14.88
C LEU A 1162 -52.10 -19.68 14.91
N ALA A 1163 -51.49 -18.91 15.80
CA ALA A 1163 -50.03 -18.85 15.92
C ALA A 1163 -49.42 -20.22 16.28
N VAL A 1164 -50.04 -20.96 17.20
CA VAL A 1164 -49.63 -22.32 17.57
C VAL A 1164 -49.81 -23.30 16.41
N SER A 1165 -50.90 -23.18 15.65
CA SER A 1165 -51.24 -24.06 14.52
C SER A 1165 -50.27 -23.89 13.34
N PHE A 1166 -49.73 -22.69 13.16
CA PHE A 1166 -48.83 -22.33 12.06
C PHE A 1166 -47.36 -22.26 12.46
N ARG A 1167 -46.99 -22.64 13.68
CA ARG A 1167 -45.63 -22.51 14.23
C ARG A 1167 -44.52 -23.19 13.42
N ASP A 1168 -44.85 -24.21 12.62
CA ASP A 1168 -43.90 -24.95 11.77
C ASP A 1168 -43.68 -24.31 10.39
N LEU A 1169 -44.42 -23.25 10.05
CA LEU A 1169 -44.28 -22.51 8.80
C LEU A 1169 -43.15 -21.46 8.86
N SER A 1170 -42.67 -21.01 7.70
CA SER A 1170 -41.79 -19.83 7.64
C SER A 1170 -42.54 -18.58 8.10
N ALA A 1171 -41.82 -17.55 8.55
CA ALA A 1171 -42.40 -16.29 9.02
C ALA A 1171 -43.36 -15.68 7.98
N ARG A 1172 -42.96 -15.69 6.71
CA ARG A 1172 -43.79 -15.24 5.59
C ARG A 1172 -45.04 -16.07 5.35
N GLN A 1173 -44.92 -17.40 5.41
CA GLN A 1173 -46.07 -18.29 5.28
C GLN A 1173 -47.04 -18.10 6.45
N MET A 1174 -46.52 -17.91 7.66
CA MET A 1174 -47.30 -17.69 8.86
C MET A 1174 -48.11 -16.38 8.78
N ILE A 1175 -47.46 -15.26 8.44
CA ILE A 1175 -48.16 -13.98 8.21
C ILE A 1175 -49.27 -14.13 7.18
N HIS A 1176 -48.97 -14.77 6.04
CA HIS A 1176 -49.97 -14.99 5.00
C HIS A 1176 -51.19 -15.78 5.51
N ARG A 1177 -50.98 -16.88 6.24
CA ARG A 1177 -52.07 -17.70 6.80
C ARG A 1177 -52.86 -16.98 7.88
N MET A 1178 -52.20 -16.17 8.71
CA MET A 1178 -52.86 -15.37 9.73
C MET A 1178 -53.74 -14.29 9.10
N LEU A 1179 -53.23 -13.58 8.08
CA LEU A 1179 -54.03 -12.60 7.34
C LEU A 1179 -55.19 -13.24 6.57
N GLU A 1180 -55.02 -14.44 6.01
CA GLU A 1180 -56.15 -15.19 5.42
C GLU A 1180 -57.24 -15.49 6.47
N ALA A 1181 -56.85 -15.83 7.70
CA ALA A 1181 -57.81 -16.07 8.78
C ALA A 1181 -58.52 -14.78 9.24
N VAL A 1182 -57.77 -13.68 9.40
CA VAL A 1182 -58.31 -12.35 9.71
C VAL A 1182 -59.30 -11.90 8.63
N ASN A 1183 -58.91 -11.97 7.35
CA ASN A 1183 -59.77 -11.60 6.24
C ASN A 1183 -61.03 -12.48 6.13
N ARG A 1184 -60.91 -13.78 6.44
CA ARG A 1184 -62.04 -14.71 6.46
C ARG A 1184 -63.01 -14.38 7.59
N HIS A 1185 -62.50 -14.00 8.77
CA HIS A 1185 -63.30 -13.54 9.91
C HIS A 1185 -64.03 -12.24 9.57
N SER A 1186 -63.32 -11.25 9.01
CA SER A 1186 -63.91 -9.94 8.69
C SER A 1186 -64.90 -9.95 7.53
N ALA A 1187 -64.91 -10.99 6.68
CA ALA A 1187 -65.86 -11.18 5.59
C ALA A 1187 -66.07 -9.96 4.66
N GLY A 1188 -65.03 -9.13 4.47
CA GLY A 1188 -65.08 -7.92 3.64
C GLY A 1188 -65.56 -6.65 4.33
N ALA A 1189 -65.71 -6.65 5.66
CA ALA A 1189 -65.96 -5.44 6.43
C ALA A 1189 -64.81 -4.41 6.29
N PRO A 1190 -65.11 -3.10 6.24
CA PRO A 1190 -64.08 -2.07 6.19
C PRO A 1190 -63.23 -2.09 7.46
N ARG A 1191 -61.92 -1.89 7.31
CA ARG A 1191 -60.97 -1.90 8.42
C ARG A 1191 -61.28 -0.76 9.39
N SER A 1192 -61.43 -1.10 10.66
CA SER A 1192 -61.64 -0.14 11.74
C SER A 1192 -60.33 0.49 12.19
N ASP A 1193 -59.21 -0.26 12.15
CA ASP A 1193 -57.88 0.21 12.56
C ASP A 1193 -56.73 -0.29 11.69
N ASP A 1194 -55.56 0.29 11.91
CA ASP A 1194 -54.32 -0.10 11.24
C ASP A 1194 -53.92 -1.54 11.60
N GLN A 1195 -53.39 -2.27 10.62
CA GLN A 1195 -53.04 -3.68 10.78
C GLN A 1195 -51.54 -3.87 10.68
N THR A 1196 -50.90 -4.13 11.82
CA THR A 1196 -49.47 -4.46 11.90
C THR A 1196 -49.28 -5.87 12.46
N LEU A 1197 -48.44 -6.66 11.80
CA LEU A 1197 -48.06 -8.00 12.22
C LEU A 1197 -46.57 -8.21 11.97
N VAL A 1198 -45.82 -8.65 12.98
CA VAL A 1198 -44.40 -8.98 12.87
C VAL A 1198 -44.18 -10.39 13.40
N VAL A 1199 -43.51 -11.23 12.61
CA VAL A 1199 -43.15 -12.60 12.98
C VAL A 1199 -41.63 -12.75 12.98
N ILE A 1200 -41.09 -13.19 14.12
CA ILE A 1200 -39.66 -13.50 14.29
C ILE A 1200 -39.55 -14.96 14.71
N ARG A 1201 -38.95 -15.79 13.85
CA ARG A 1201 -38.70 -17.20 14.12
C ARG A 1201 -37.19 -17.45 14.23
N ARG A 1202 -36.75 -18.13 15.27
CA ARG A 1202 -35.36 -18.61 15.35
C ARG A 1202 -35.21 -19.90 14.53
N ARG A 1203 -34.20 -19.96 13.66
CA ARG A 1203 -33.98 -21.12 12.77
C ARG A 1203 -33.50 -22.36 13.52
#